data_AF-A0A654ENI9-F1
#
_entry.id   AF-A0A654ENI9-F1
#
_cell.length_a   1.000
_cell.length_b   1.000
_cell.length_c   1.000
_cell.angle_alpha   90.00
_cell.angle_beta   90.00
_cell.angle_gamma   90.00
#
_symmetry.space_group_name_H-M   'P 1'
#
loop_
_entity.id
_entity.type
_entity.pdbx_description
1 polymer ?
#
loop_
_entity_poly.entity_id
_entity_poly.type
_entity_poly.pdbx_seq_one_letter_code
_entity_poly.pdbx_strand_id
1 'polypeptide(L)'
;MEMDAFKGRNSSIGLRPQKVSGLQDVPRAPMAESEERWCHDIGREQAANKPLLKTVFQTPLENLEPVLREDIQKIWDSVPKPEAHKETPLSDFFNVEVVALSSYEEKEEQFKEQIASLRQRFMHSIAPGGFAGDRRGVIPASGFAFSADQIWRVIKENKDLDLPAHKVMVATVRCEEIANEKFAHFITNEDWRKLDEEVQAGPVSNFGKRLTTILGSCLSEYDGEATFFDEGVRSSKRQQLEEKLLQLVNPAFQDVLGHIRWGILEKFKASFDKALGIGEGFSSASQDWFKACMTQFDEECAGAIIEQANWDTSKVRDKLVRDIEAHISSVRTSKLSELTSLYESKVHEALSEPVEALLDGANDETWSTVKKLHRRETESAVSGLSSALAGFDMEEETRDRMVKSLQDYARGVIETKAKEEAVRVLMRMKERFGTIFSHDSDSMPRVWTGKEDLRAITKSARSASLKLLSVMAVIRLGDEPDNIEKTLTVALLDPTKNDTSKKSITTSDPLASSTWDEVPSSRTLITPVQCKSIWRQFKTETEYTEANRRGNNWLPPPWAILALIVLGFNEFMTLLRNPLYLGVMFVAFLLAKALWTQLDIPGEFRNGALPGLISISAKFVPTVMNLIKNLAAQGEDPPAANPENRRSSNNTSSSENPPDHKSSSKED
;
A
#
# COMPACT_ATOMS: atom_id res chain seq x y z
N MET A 1 -18.68 -17.07 -50.63
CA MET A 1 -19.74 -17.99 -50.19
C MET A 1 -19.81 -17.82 -48.68
N GLU A 2 -20.99 -17.42 -48.20
CA GLU A 2 -21.42 -17.31 -46.78
C GLU A 2 -20.54 -16.64 -45.70
N MET A 3 -21.11 -15.56 -45.16
CA MET A 3 -21.16 -15.16 -43.74
C MET A 3 -19.87 -15.07 -42.93
N ASP A 4 -19.46 -13.81 -42.70
CA ASP A 4 -18.43 -13.41 -41.75
C ASP A 4 -19.03 -12.47 -40.67
N ALA A 5 -18.27 -12.28 -39.58
CA ALA A 5 -18.39 -11.18 -38.59
C ALA A 5 -19.63 -11.08 -37.64
N PHE A 6 -19.58 -11.89 -36.56
CA PHE A 6 -19.36 -11.45 -35.17
C PHE A 6 -19.66 -9.99 -34.70
N LYS A 7 -20.11 -9.89 -33.43
CA LYS A 7 -19.87 -8.81 -32.43
C LYS A 7 -20.74 -7.52 -32.43
N GLY A 8 -21.86 -7.60 -31.70
CA GLY A 8 -22.16 -6.76 -30.53
C GLY A 8 -22.49 -5.26 -30.67
N ARG A 9 -23.57 -4.83 -29.97
CA ARG A 9 -23.60 -3.52 -29.29
C ARG A 9 -24.68 -3.39 -28.21
N ASN A 10 -24.33 -2.64 -27.18
CA ASN A 10 -25.24 -2.11 -26.17
C ASN A 10 -26.23 -1.08 -26.75
N SER A 11 -27.45 -1.10 -26.19
CA SER A 11 -28.36 0.00 -25.87
C SER A 11 -28.73 1.11 -26.88
N SER A 12 -29.98 1.56 -26.73
CA SER A 12 -30.65 2.70 -27.38
C SER A 12 -31.00 2.54 -28.87
N ILE A 13 -32.30 2.38 -29.13
CA ILE A 13 -33.10 3.04 -30.19
C ILE A 13 -34.57 2.81 -29.81
N GLY A 14 -35.38 3.86 -29.97
CA GLY A 14 -36.76 3.89 -29.45
C GLY A 14 -37.73 2.92 -30.13
N LEU A 15 -38.86 2.71 -29.46
CA LEU A 15 -40.04 2.02 -29.96
C LEU A 15 -40.45 2.55 -31.35
N ARG A 16 -40.12 1.82 -32.41
CA ARG A 16 -40.85 1.95 -33.67
C ARG A 16 -42.20 1.26 -33.48
N PRO A 17 -43.36 1.93 -33.65
CA PRO A 17 -44.59 1.22 -33.89
C PRO A 17 -44.42 0.42 -35.19
N GLN A 18 -44.57 -0.90 -35.10
CA GLN A 18 -44.47 -1.77 -36.26
C GLN A 18 -45.69 -1.48 -37.16
N LYS A 19 -45.44 -0.82 -38.28
CA LYS A 19 -46.47 -0.37 -39.22
C LYS A 19 -47.11 -1.60 -39.88
N VAL A 20 -48.30 -2.01 -39.40
CA VAL A 20 -49.11 -3.10 -39.98
C VAL A 20 -49.65 -2.64 -41.34
N SER A 21 -48.77 -2.67 -42.33
CA SER A 21 -49.03 -2.34 -43.73
C SER A 21 -49.47 -3.61 -44.47
N GLY A 22 -50.66 -4.10 -44.15
CA GLY A 22 -51.21 -5.35 -44.70
C GLY A 22 -52.67 -5.31 -45.15
N LEU A 23 -53.39 -4.21 -44.89
CA LEU A 23 -54.84 -4.11 -45.14
C LEU A 23 -55.24 -3.38 -46.44
N GLN A 24 -54.26 -2.99 -47.27
CA GLN A 24 -54.50 -2.02 -48.33
C GLN A 24 -54.87 -2.62 -49.70
N ASP A 25 -54.60 -3.91 -49.93
CA ASP A 25 -54.81 -4.59 -51.23
C ASP A 25 -55.47 -5.99 -51.10
N VAL A 26 -56.47 -6.13 -50.24
CA VAL A 26 -57.42 -7.26 -50.33
C VAL A 26 -58.62 -6.81 -51.17
N PRO A 27 -58.95 -7.48 -52.29
CA PRO A 27 -60.14 -7.13 -53.06
C PRO A 27 -61.39 -7.37 -52.20
N ARG A 28 -62.24 -6.33 -52.09
CA ARG A 28 -63.46 -6.39 -51.27
C ARG A 28 -64.53 -7.19 -52.01
N ALA A 29 -64.88 -8.38 -51.51
CA ALA A 29 -66.02 -9.13 -52.07
C ALA A 29 -67.34 -8.40 -51.74
N PRO A 30 -68.20 -8.07 -52.73
CA PRO A 30 -69.54 -7.61 -52.43
C PRO A 30 -70.36 -8.78 -51.92
N MET A 31 -70.62 -8.79 -50.61
CA MET A 31 -71.42 -9.79 -49.93
C MET A 31 -72.72 -9.14 -49.41
N ALA A 32 -73.85 -9.80 -49.66
CA ALA A 32 -75.13 -9.43 -49.07
C ALA A 32 -75.37 -10.36 -47.88
N GLU A 33 -75.17 -9.83 -46.68
CA GLU A 33 -75.42 -10.55 -45.43
C GLU A 33 -76.84 -10.22 -44.94
N SER A 34 -77.60 -11.25 -44.56
CA SER A 34 -78.94 -11.13 -44.00
C SER A 34 -78.90 -11.46 -42.52
N GLU A 35 -79.22 -10.48 -41.67
CA GLU A 35 -79.40 -10.72 -40.24
C GLU A 35 -80.90 -10.91 -39.93
N GLU A 36 -81.28 -12.08 -39.44
CA GLU A 36 -82.65 -12.40 -39.05
C GLU A 36 -82.85 -12.15 -37.54
N ARG A 37 -83.85 -11.33 -37.18
CA ARG A 37 -84.23 -11.08 -35.79
C ARG A 37 -85.75 -11.14 -35.64
N TRP A 38 -86.23 -11.68 -34.52
CA TRP A 38 -87.66 -11.61 -34.19
C TRP A 38 -88.03 -10.21 -33.70
N CYS A 39 -89.21 -9.72 -34.12
CA CYS A 39 -89.65 -8.36 -33.77
C CYS A 39 -89.74 -8.10 -32.25
N HIS A 40 -89.93 -9.15 -31.44
CA HIS A 40 -89.98 -9.03 -29.98
C HIS A 40 -88.60 -8.96 -29.31
N ASP A 41 -87.52 -9.14 -30.06
CA ASP A 41 -86.14 -9.05 -29.53
C ASP A 41 -85.52 -7.67 -29.78
N ILE A 42 -86.14 -6.86 -30.64
CA ILE A 42 -85.71 -5.50 -30.96
C ILE A 42 -85.93 -4.58 -29.76
N GLY A 43 -84.92 -3.78 -29.43
CA GLY A 43 -84.92 -2.90 -28.25
C GLY A 43 -84.66 -3.62 -26.91
N ARG A 44 -84.42 -4.93 -26.91
CA ARG A 44 -83.88 -5.63 -25.73
C ARG A 44 -82.39 -5.84 -25.92
N GLU A 45 -81.57 -5.07 -25.19
CA GLU A 45 -80.10 -5.24 -25.03
C GLU A 45 -79.67 -6.69 -24.81
N GLN A 46 -80.61 -7.47 -24.29
CA GLN A 46 -80.45 -8.80 -23.79
C GLN A 46 -81.53 -9.75 -24.41
N ALA A 47 -82.46 -9.39 -25.31
CA ALA A 47 -83.04 -10.46 -26.16
C ALA A 47 -82.14 -10.77 -27.37
N ALA A 48 -81.23 -9.82 -27.65
CA ALA A 48 -79.84 -10.10 -28.02
C ALA A 48 -78.99 -10.80 -26.89
N ASN A 49 -79.64 -11.62 -26.02
CA ASN A 49 -79.27 -12.44 -24.82
C ASN A 49 -78.90 -11.76 -23.46
N LYS A 50 -79.56 -11.92 -22.26
CA LYS A 50 -80.93 -12.33 -21.76
C LYS A 50 -81.21 -11.81 -20.31
N PRO A 51 -82.24 -10.94 -20.01
CA PRO A 51 -83.70 -11.12 -20.31
C PRO A 51 -84.68 -9.85 -20.36
N LEU A 52 -86.02 -10.09 -20.43
CA LEU A 52 -87.26 -9.39 -19.92
C LEU A 52 -87.52 -7.85 -20.07
N LEU A 53 -88.59 -7.36 -20.74
CA LEU A 53 -90.02 -7.50 -20.35
C LEU A 53 -91.00 -7.64 -21.56
N LYS A 54 -92.32 -7.76 -21.30
CA LYS A 54 -93.32 -8.35 -22.24
C LYS A 54 -94.49 -7.40 -22.57
N THR A 55 -94.38 -6.58 -23.62
CA THR A 55 -95.53 -5.93 -24.32
C THR A 55 -95.09 -5.27 -25.63
N VAL A 56 -95.28 -5.93 -26.77
CA VAL A 56 -95.34 -5.29 -28.10
C VAL A 56 -96.33 -6.04 -28.98
N PHE A 57 -97.57 -5.55 -29.05
CA PHE A 57 -98.45 -5.81 -30.20
C PHE A 57 -98.45 -4.54 -31.06
N GLN A 58 -98.25 -4.68 -32.37
CA GLN A 58 -98.49 -3.64 -33.39
C GLN A 58 -97.62 -2.36 -33.33
N THR A 59 -96.27 -2.47 -33.34
CA THR A 59 -95.43 -1.36 -33.83
C THR A 59 -95.37 -1.38 -35.36
N PRO A 60 -95.64 -0.26 -36.06
CA PRO A 60 -95.36 -0.12 -37.48
C PRO A 60 -93.85 -0.17 -37.78
N LEU A 61 -93.47 -0.70 -38.93
CA LEU A 61 -92.07 -0.72 -39.41
C LEU A 61 -91.44 0.68 -39.44
N GLU A 62 -92.23 1.69 -39.79
CA GLU A 62 -91.86 3.11 -39.83
C GLU A 62 -91.26 3.62 -38.50
N ASN A 63 -91.67 3.05 -37.36
CA ASN A 63 -91.13 3.38 -36.04
C ASN A 63 -89.97 2.48 -35.61
N LEU A 64 -89.82 1.30 -36.23
CA LEU A 64 -88.83 0.28 -35.87
C LEU A 64 -87.51 0.46 -36.64
N GLU A 65 -87.60 0.80 -37.92
CA GLU A 65 -86.46 1.07 -38.79
C GLU A 65 -85.51 2.18 -38.25
N PRO A 66 -85.98 3.37 -37.82
CA PRO A 66 -85.07 4.39 -37.30
C PRO A 66 -84.36 3.95 -36.01
N VAL A 67 -85.03 3.20 -35.13
CA VAL A 67 -84.43 2.67 -33.89
C VAL A 67 -83.33 1.66 -34.21
N LEU A 68 -83.57 0.72 -35.11
CA LEU A 68 -82.55 -0.23 -35.57
C LEU A 68 -81.34 0.46 -36.20
N ARG A 69 -81.58 1.50 -37.02
CA ARG A 69 -80.51 2.29 -37.64
C ARG A 69 -79.70 3.06 -36.59
N GLU A 70 -80.35 3.65 -35.60
CA GLU A 70 -79.70 4.36 -34.50
C GLU A 70 -78.85 3.41 -33.65
N ASP A 71 -79.35 2.21 -33.34
CA ASP A 71 -78.61 1.23 -32.54
C ASP A 71 -77.40 0.65 -33.30
N ILE A 72 -77.51 0.39 -34.60
CA ILE A 72 -76.36 0.00 -35.44
C ILE A 72 -75.32 1.13 -35.50
N GLN A 73 -75.77 2.39 -35.56
CA GLN A 73 -74.88 3.55 -35.52
C GLN A 73 -74.16 3.68 -34.15
N LYS A 74 -74.87 3.47 -33.03
CA LYS A 74 -74.25 3.42 -31.68
C LYS A 74 -73.20 2.32 -31.59
N ILE A 75 -73.48 1.13 -32.14
CA ILE A 75 -72.51 0.03 -32.20
C ILE A 75 -71.27 0.50 -32.98
N TRP A 76 -71.46 1.04 -34.19
CA TRP A 76 -70.36 1.58 -35.00
C TRP A 76 -69.51 2.60 -34.24
N ASP A 77 -70.12 3.52 -33.49
CA ASP A 77 -69.40 4.58 -32.78
C ASP A 77 -68.74 4.13 -31.47
N SER A 78 -69.22 3.03 -30.88
CA SER A 78 -68.59 2.41 -29.70
C SER A 78 -67.36 1.55 -30.01
N VAL A 79 -67.21 1.06 -31.25
CA VAL A 79 -66.09 0.20 -31.65
C VAL A 79 -64.80 1.01 -31.77
N PRO A 80 -63.66 0.55 -31.21
CA PRO A 80 -62.38 1.23 -31.35
C PRO A 80 -61.86 1.16 -32.80
N LYS A 81 -61.91 2.30 -33.50
CA LYS A 81 -61.47 2.44 -34.91
C LYS A 81 -59.98 2.82 -35.00
N PRO A 82 -59.20 2.29 -35.96
CA PRO A 82 -57.86 2.80 -36.27
C PRO A 82 -57.90 4.28 -36.66
N GLU A 83 -56.81 5.02 -36.39
CA GLU A 83 -56.78 6.49 -36.57
C GLU A 83 -57.15 6.96 -38.00
N ALA A 84 -56.89 6.14 -39.02
CA ALA A 84 -57.27 6.41 -40.42
C ALA A 84 -58.78 6.30 -40.73
N HIS A 85 -59.57 5.72 -39.81
CA HIS A 85 -61.01 5.46 -39.95
C HIS A 85 -61.83 5.95 -38.75
N LYS A 86 -61.23 6.82 -37.93
CA LYS A 86 -61.83 7.36 -36.69
C LYS A 86 -63.12 8.15 -36.94
N GLU A 87 -63.14 8.92 -38.04
CA GLU A 87 -64.24 9.80 -38.44
C GLU A 87 -65.08 9.23 -39.61
N THR A 88 -64.79 8.02 -40.10
CA THR A 88 -65.55 7.47 -41.24
C THR A 88 -66.96 7.03 -40.82
N PRO A 89 -68.02 7.50 -41.51
CA PRO A 89 -69.40 7.13 -41.21
C PRO A 89 -69.69 5.67 -41.59
N LEU A 90 -70.71 5.08 -40.96
CA LEU A 90 -71.14 3.70 -41.23
C LEU A 90 -71.45 3.46 -42.71
N SER A 91 -72.04 4.46 -43.39
CA SER A 91 -72.45 4.43 -44.79
C SER A 91 -71.33 4.14 -45.79
N ASP A 92 -70.08 4.42 -45.44
CA ASP A 92 -68.92 4.20 -46.33
C ASP A 92 -68.54 2.70 -46.43
N PHE A 93 -68.99 1.90 -45.46
CA PHE A 93 -68.73 0.46 -45.37
C PHE A 93 -70.00 -0.38 -45.51
N PHE A 94 -71.12 0.06 -44.94
CA PHE A 94 -72.37 -0.69 -44.88
C PHE A 94 -73.55 0.12 -45.43
N ASN A 95 -74.36 -0.52 -46.28
CA ASN A 95 -75.72 -0.07 -46.57
C ASN A 95 -76.66 -0.93 -45.73
N VAL A 96 -77.50 -0.28 -44.92
CA VAL A 96 -78.45 -0.97 -44.04
C VAL A 96 -79.84 -0.82 -44.63
N GLU A 97 -80.53 -1.94 -44.84
CA GLU A 97 -81.91 -1.98 -45.31
C GLU A 97 -82.73 -2.91 -44.41
N VAL A 98 -83.87 -2.45 -43.92
CA VAL A 98 -84.75 -3.21 -43.02
C VAL A 98 -85.95 -3.72 -43.80
N VAL A 99 -86.29 -5.01 -43.64
CA VAL A 99 -87.47 -5.63 -44.25
C VAL A 99 -88.24 -6.37 -43.17
N ALA A 100 -89.50 -6.02 -42.96
CA ALA A 100 -90.39 -6.73 -42.06
C ALA A 100 -91.09 -7.89 -42.79
N LEU A 101 -91.17 -9.04 -42.12
CA LEU A 101 -91.94 -10.21 -42.54
C LEU A 101 -93.03 -10.50 -41.51
N SER A 102 -94.20 -10.92 -41.96
CA SER A 102 -95.33 -11.29 -41.09
C SER A 102 -95.07 -12.64 -40.39
N SER A 103 -95.81 -12.96 -39.32
CA SER A 103 -95.73 -14.32 -38.74
C SER A 103 -96.22 -15.36 -39.76
N TYR A 104 -95.38 -16.36 -40.06
CA TYR A 104 -95.76 -17.47 -40.94
C TYR A 104 -96.98 -18.23 -40.39
N GLU A 105 -97.01 -18.46 -39.08
CA GLU A 105 -98.05 -19.23 -38.39
C GLU A 105 -99.41 -18.52 -38.35
N GLU A 106 -99.41 -17.18 -38.24
CA GLU A 106 -100.65 -16.40 -38.15
C GLU A 106 -101.13 -15.85 -39.50
N LYS A 107 -100.20 -15.60 -40.45
CA LYS A 107 -100.45 -14.84 -41.68
C LYS A 107 -99.65 -15.38 -42.87
N GLU A 108 -99.74 -16.69 -43.07
CA GLU A 108 -98.97 -17.46 -44.07
C GLU A 108 -98.96 -16.82 -45.48
N GLU A 109 -100.13 -16.41 -46.00
CA GLU A 109 -100.24 -15.83 -47.34
C GLU A 109 -99.52 -14.47 -47.46
N GLN A 110 -99.66 -13.59 -46.45
CA GLN A 110 -98.95 -12.29 -46.43
C GLN A 110 -97.43 -12.49 -46.32
N PHE A 111 -96.98 -13.50 -45.56
CA PHE A 111 -95.56 -13.85 -45.51
C PHE A 111 -95.05 -14.35 -46.86
N LYS A 112 -95.79 -15.24 -47.55
CA LYS A 112 -95.41 -15.73 -48.89
C LYS A 112 -95.31 -14.61 -49.91
N GLU A 113 -96.25 -13.65 -49.90
CA GLU A 113 -96.20 -12.45 -50.75
C GLU A 113 -94.98 -11.57 -50.44
N GLN A 114 -94.70 -11.33 -49.15
CA GLN A 114 -93.53 -10.54 -48.71
C GLN A 114 -92.20 -11.22 -49.09
N ILE A 115 -92.09 -12.54 -48.92
CA ILE A 115 -90.94 -13.33 -49.37
C ILE A 115 -90.80 -13.31 -50.90
N ALA A 116 -91.90 -13.38 -51.65
CA ALA A 116 -91.86 -13.27 -53.11
C ALA A 116 -91.32 -11.89 -53.55
N SER A 117 -91.77 -10.81 -52.90
CA SER A 117 -91.26 -9.45 -53.11
C SER A 117 -89.76 -9.33 -52.77
N LEU A 118 -89.34 -9.85 -51.61
CA LEU A 118 -87.93 -9.87 -51.20
C LEU A 118 -87.06 -10.65 -52.19
N ARG A 119 -87.51 -11.83 -52.64
CA ARG A 119 -86.84 -12.63 -53.66
C ARG A 119 -86.69 -11.87 -54.97
N GLN A 120 -87.70 -11.12 -55.42
CA GLN A 120 -87.60 -10.28 -56.61
C GLN A 120 -86.54 -9.18 -56.47
N ARG A 121 -86.41 -8.55 -55.30
CA ARG A 121 -85.32 -7.59 -55.02
C ARG A 121 -83.93 -8.25 -55.08
N PHE A 122 -83.78 -9.47 -54.57
CA PHE A 122 -82.51 -10.21 -54.69
C PHE A 122 -82.15 -10.62 -56.11
N MET A 123 -83.14 -11.03 -56.93
CA MET A 123 -82.89 -11.37 -58.35
C MET A 123 -82.45 -10.17 -59.18
N HIS A 124 -82.87 -8.95 -58.81
CA HIS A 124 -82.46 -7.69 -59.43
C HIS A 124 -81.37 -6.95 -58.63
N SER A 125 -80.69 -7.61 -57.70
CA SER A 125 -79.75 -6.98 -56.74
C SER A 125 -78.58 -6.23 -57.38
N ILE A 126 -78.15 -6.61 -58.58
CA ILE A 126 -77.01 -6.01 -59.31
C ILE A 126 -77.48 -4.86 -60.24
N ALA A 127 -78.79 -4.67 -60.44
CA ALA A 127 -79.31 -3.54 -61.19
C ALA A 127 -79.16 -2.21 -60.41
N PRO A 128 -79.14 -1.04 -61.06
CA PRO A 128 -79.16 0.25 -60.38
C PRO A 128 -80.38 0.36 -59.44
N GLY A 129 -80.14 0.67 -58.16
CA GLY A 129 -81.17 0.65 -57.10
C GLY A 129 -81.48 -0.74 -56.50
N GLY A 130 -80.76 -1.79 -56.89
CA GLY A 130 -80.77 -3.09 -56.21
C GLY A 130 -79.74 -3.17 -55.06
N PHE A 131 -79.90 -4.15 -54.16
CA PHE A 131 -79.10 -4.32 -52.93
C PHE A 131 -77.56 -4.23 -53.08
N ALA A 132 -77.01 -4.50 -54.26
CA ALA A 132 -75.58 -4.50 -54.56
C ALA A 132 -75.18 -3.56 -55.73
N GLY A 133 -76.13 -2.86 -56.35
CA GLY A 133 -75.96 -2.22 -57.66
C GLY A 133 -74.90 -1.11 -57.74
N ASP A 134 -74.67 -0.37 -56.65
CA ASP A 134 -73.81 0.83 -56.65
C ASP A 134 -72.34 0.57 -56.21
N ARG A 135 -71.94 -0.69 -55.99
CA ARG A 135 -70.65 -1.01 -55.34
C ARG A 135 -69.51 -1.29 -56.33
N ARG A 136 -68.36 -0.64 -56.10
CA ARG A 136 -67.11 -0.84 -56.86
C ARG A 136 -66.28 -1.98 -56.25
N GLY A 137 -65.88 -2.97 -57.06
CA GLY A 137 -64.96 -4.04 -56.65
C GLY A 137 -65.52 -5.46 -56.76
N VAL A 138 -66.06 -5.86 -57.91
CA VAL A 138 -66.56 -7.23 -58.10
C VAL A 138 -65.40 -8.23 -58.22
N ILE A 139 -65.33 -9.21 -57.33
CA ILE A 139 -64.39 -10.35 -57.46
C ILE A 139 -64.99 -11.39 -58.41
N PRO A 140 -64.25 -11.87 -59.42
CA PRO A 140 -64.66 -13.03 -60.22
C PRO A 140 -64.84 -14.27 -59.34
N ALA A 141 -65.82 -15.13 -59.65
CA ALA A 141 -66.10 -16.35 -58.87
C ALA A 141 -64.86 -17.26 -58.70
N SER A 142 -63.95 -17.28 -59.67
CA SER A 142 -62.67 -18.01 -59.62
C SER A 142 -61.69 -17.48 -58.57
N GLY A 143 -61.77 -16.20 -58.18
CA GLY A 143 -60.94 -15.59 -57.14
C GLY A 143 -61.53 -15.68 -55.73
N PHE A 144 -62.84 -15.97 -55.60
CA PHE A 144 -63.53 -15.96 -54.31
C PHE A 144 -62.95 -16.94 -53.30
N ALA A 145 -62.69 -18.19 -53.71
CA ALA A 145 -62.16 -19.23 -52.82
C ALA A 145 -60.80 -18.86 -52.20
N PHE A 146 -59.89 -18.26 -53.00
CA PHE A 146 -58.61 -17.78 -52.51
C PHE A 146 -58.77 -16.56 -51.58
N SER A 147 -59.67 -15.63 -51.92
CA SER A 147 -59.96 -14.47 -51.06
C SER A 147 -60.54 -14.90 -49.71
N ALA A 148 -61.45 -15.88 -49.70
CA ALA A 148 -62.06 -16.41 -48.49
C ALA A 148 -61.04 -17.13 -47.59
N ASP A 149 -60.12 -17.93 -48.17
CA ASP A 149 -59.04 -18.57 -47.41
C ASP A 149 -58.09 -17.53 -46.75
N GLN A 150 -57.72 -16.48 -47.49
CA GLN A 150 -56.89 -15.39 -46.94
C GLN A 150 -57.61 -14.65 -45.79
N ILE A 151 -58.89 -14.29 -45.98
CA ILE A 151 -59.71 -13.64 -44.94
C ILE A 151 -59.81 -14.55 -43.71
N TRP A 152 -60.09 -15.84 -43.89
CA TRP A 152 -60.21 -16.80 -42.80
C TRP A 152 -58.89 -17.00 -42.04
N ARG A 153 -57.76 -17.01 -42.75
CA ARG A 153 -56.43 -17.09 -42.13
C ARG A 153 -56.14 -15.87 -41.26
N VAL A 154 -56.43 -14.66 -41.76
CA VAL A 154 -56.29 -13.41 -40.99
C VAL A 154 -57.20 -13.41 -39.76
N ILE A 155 -58.45 -13.88 -39.87
CA ILE A 155 -59.36 -14.02 -38.72
C ILE A 155 -58.79 -15.00 -37.68
N LYS A 156 -58.31 -16.16 -38.11
CA LYS A 156 -57.79 -17.22 -37.23
C LYS A 156 -56.47 -16.84 -36.53
N GLU A 157 -55.62 -16.03 -37.17
CA GLU A 157 -54.34 -15.60 -36.63
C GLU A 157 -54.43 -14.32 -35.77
N ASN A 158 -55.61 -13.68 -35.71
CA ASN A 158 -55.80 -12.44 -34.97
C ASN A 158 -55.96 -12.67 -33.45
N LYS A 159 -54.98 -12.18 -32.68
CA LYS A 159 -54.96 -12.27 -31.21
C LYS A 159 -56.05 -11.45 -30.53
N ASP A 160 -56.56 -10.39 -31.17
CA ASP A 160 -57.62 -9.54 -30.58
C ASP A 160 -58.98 -10.25 -30.54
N LEU A 161 -59.13 -11.37 -31.27
CA LEU A 161 -60.30 -12.25 -31.23
C LEU A 161 -60.16 -13.43 -30.26
N ASP A 162 -58.97 -13.63 -29.66
CA ASP A 162 -58.72 -14.68 -28.65
C ASP A 162 -59.19 -14.23 -27.27
N LEU A 163 -60.50 -13.99 -27.15
CA LEU A 163 -61.16 -13.55 -25.92
C LEU A 163 -61.25 -14.73 -24.94
N PRO A 164 -60.61 -14.65 -23.75
CA PRO A 164 -60.75 -15.69 -22.74
C PRO A 164 -62.21 -15.87 -22.34
N ALA A 165 -62.64 -17.11 -22.13
CA ALA A 165 -63.97 -17.38 -21.60
C ALA A 165 -64.20 -16.57 -20.31
N HIS A 166 -65.36 -15.93 -20.16
CA HIS A 166 -65.66 -14.99 -19.07
C HIS A 166 -65.28 -15.51 -17.67
N LYS A 167 -65.41 -16.83 -17.43
CA LYS A 167 -64.96 -17.51 -16.20
C LYS A 167 -63.46 -17.31 -15.92
N VAL A 168 -62.60 -17.43 -16.93
CA VAL A 168 -61.13 -17.27 -16.84
C VAL A 168 -60.77 -15.80 -16.60
N MET A 169 -61.46 -14.88 -17.26
CA MET A 169 -61.29 -13.43 -17.04
C MET A 169 -61.62 -13.03 -15.59
N VAL A 170 -62.78 -13.45 -15.08
CA VAL A 170 -63.19 -13.18 -13.69
C VAL A 170 -62.22 -13.85 -12.69
N ALA A 171 -61.83 -15.10 -12.94
CA ALA A 171 -60.82 -15.78 -12.12
C ALA A 171 -59.49 -15.00 -12.09
N THR A 172 -59.05 -14.45 -13.22
CA THR A 172 -57.76 -13.73 -13.32
C THR A 172 -57.75 -12.49 -12.43
N VAL A 173 -58.82 -11.70 -12.47
CA VAL A 173 -58.98 -10.51 -11.61
C VAL A 173 -59.07 -10.91 -10.14
N ARG A 174 -59.93 -11.88 -9.77
CA ARG A 174 -60.10 -12.28 -8.37
C ARG A 174 -58.87 -12.93 -7.76
N CYS A 175 -58.21 -13.84 -8.47
CA CYS A 175 -56.96 -14.45 -8.01
C CYS A 175 -55.80 -13.44 -7.90
N GLU A 176 -55.85 -12.31 -8.62
CA GLU A 176 -54.90 -11.21 -8.50
C GLU A 176 -55.22 -10.27 -7.34
N GLU A 177 -56.48 -9.94 -7.11
CA GLU A 177 -56.93 -9.20 -5.92
C GLU A 177 -56.53 -9.94 -4.63
N ILE A 178 -56.87 -11.23 -4.52
CA ILE A 178 -56.50 -12.08 -3.36
C ILE A 178 -54.97 -12.11 -3.19
N ALA A 179 -54.21 -12.30 -4.27
CA ALA A 179 -52.74 -12.33 -4.19
C ALA A 179 -52.16 -11.01 -3.65
N ASN A 180 -52.67 -9.87 -4.13
CA ASN A 180 -52.21 -8.56 -3.68
C ASN A 180 -52.65 -8.25 -2.23
N GLU A 181 -53.84 -8.70 -1.81
CA GLU A 181 -54.31 -8.59 -0.42
C GLU A 181 -53.44 -9.43 0.53
N LYS A 182 -53.15 -10.70 0.20
CA LYS A 182 -52.27 -11.56 1.00
C LYS A 182 -50.84 -11.03 1.08
N PHE A 183 -50.32 -10.45 -0.01
CA PHE A 183 -49.02 -9.77 0.00
C PHE A 183 -49.01 -8.53 0.90
N ALA A 184 -50.07 -7.71 0.87
CA ALA A 184 -50.19 -6.55 1.75
C ALA A 184 -50.30 -6.97 3.23
N HIS A 185 -51.08 -8.01 3.53
CA HIS A 185 -51.21 -8.57 4.87
C HIS A 185 -49.85 -9.11 5.39
N PHE A 186 -49.07 -9.77 4.54
CA PHE A 186 -47.72 -10.25 4.87
C PHE A 186 -46.77 -9.10 5.27
N ILE A 187 -46.78 -7.97 4.54
CA ILE A 187 -45.95 -6.80 4.89
C ILE A 187 -46.30 -6.26 6.29
N THR A 188 -47.58 -6.30 6.67
CA THR A 188 -48.06 -5.88 7.99
C THR A 188 -47.97 -6.96 9.08
N ASN A 189 -47.57 -8.18 8.74
CA ASN A 189 -47.54 -9.31 9.67
C ASN A 189 -46.50 -9.07 10.78
N GLU A 190 -46.95 -9.16 12.05
CA GLU A 190 -46.07 -8.91 13.19
C GLU A 190 -44.91 -9.91 13.32
N ASP A 191 -45.11 -11.17 12.96
CA ASP A 191 -44.08 -12.21 13.12
C ASP A 191 -42.99 -12.09 12.05
N TRP A 192 -43.36 -11.70 10.81
CA TRP A 192 -42.40 -11.28 9.79
C TRP A 192 -41.61 -10.06 10.24
N ARG A 193 -42.29 -9.00 10.72
CA ARG A 193 -41.62 -7.77 11.16
C ARG A 193 -40.69 -7.98 12.34
N LYS A 194 -41.07 -8.78 13.34
CA LYS A 194 -40.19 -9.15 14.46
C LYS A 194 -38.99 -9.95 13.97
N LEU A 195 -39.17 -10.89 13.03
CA LEU A 195 -38.08 -11.66 12.45
C LEU A 195 -37.09 -10.77 11.68
N ASP A 196 -37.57 -9.82 10.88
CA ASP A 196 -36.75 -8.87 10.14
C ASP A 196 -35.99 -7.92 11.09
N GLU A 197 -36.68 -7.36 12.10
CA GLU A 197 -36.05 -6.52 13.13
C GLU A 197 -35.00 -7.27 13.96
N GLU A 198 -35.22 -8.56 14.27
CA GLU A 198 -34.21 -9.42 14.90
C GLU A 198 -32.99 -9.66 13.99
N VAL A 199 -33.20 -9.86 12.68
CA VAL A 199 -32.12 -10.04 11.69
C VAL A 199 -31.28 -8.77 11.57
N GLN A 200 -31.91 -7.59 11.47
CA GLN A 200 -31.18 -6.32 11.45
C GLN A 200 -30.40 -6.04 12.74
N ALA A 201 -30.82 -6.64 13.87
CA ALA A 201 -30.12 -6.54 15.14
C ALA A 201 -28.92 -7.52 15.27
N GLY A 202 -28.91 -8.65 14.56
CA GLY A 202 -27.78 -9.59 14.58
C GLY A 202 -28.10 -11.04 14.19
N PRO A 203 -27.27 -12.02 14.65
CA PRO A 203 -27.42 -13.42 14.29
C PRO A 203 -28.71 -14.05 14.87
N VAL A 204 -29.63 -14.47 13.99
CA VAL A 204 -30.91 -15.10 14.37
C VAL A 204 -30.86 -16.61 14.22
N SER A 205 -31.16 -17.33 15.29
CA SER A 205 -31.29 -18.80 15.25
C SER A 205 -32.61 -19.25 14.62
N ASN A 206 -32.60 -20.38 13.90
CA ASN A 206 -33.78 -20.99 13.27
C ASN A 206 -34.53 -20.09 12.27
N PHE A 207 -33.85 -19.11 11.64
CA PHE A 207 -34.43 -18.21 10.63
C PHE A 207 -35.21 -18.98 9.55
N GLY A 208 -34.62 -20.01 8.95
CA GLY A 208 -35.24 -20.76 7.87
C GLY A 208 -36.59 -21.40 8.27
N LYS A 209 -36.66 -22.00 9.46
CA LYS A 209 -37.90 -22.62 9.98
C LYS A 209 -38.98 -21.58 10.29
N ARG A 210 -38.61 -20.45 10.89
CA ARG A 210 -39.54 -19.34 11.18
C ARG A 210 -40.11 -18.77 9.89
N LEU A 211 -39.23 -18.43 8.94
CA LEU A 211 -39.64 -17.86 7.65
C LEU A 211 -40.49 -18.84 6.82
N THR A 212 -40.12 -20.13 6.77
CA THR A 212 -40.89 -21.19 6.11
C THR A 212 -42.32 -21.26 6.66
N THR A 213 -42.48 -21.12 7.98
CA THR A 213 -43.81 -21.14 8.65
C THR A 213 -44.65 -19.93 8.27
N ILE A 214 -44.07 -18.72 8.29
CA ILE A 214 -44.78 -17.47 7.96
C ILE A 214 -45.18 -17.45 6.47
N LEU A 215 -44.27 -17.82 5.57
CA LEU A 215 -44.56 -17.96 4.14
C LEU A 215 -45.62 -19.03 3.87
N GLY A 216 -45.51 -20.19 4.53
CA GLY A 216 -46.47 -21.29 4.45
C GLY A 216 -47.89 -20.87 4.85
N SER A 217 -48.03 -20.09 5.94
CA SER A 217 -49.32 -19.53 6.36
C SER A 217 -49.92 -18.65 5.25
N CYS A 218 -49.17 -17.67 4.76
CA CYS A 218 -49.62 -16.73 3.72
C CYS A 218 -50.06 -17.44 2.42
N LEU A 219 -49.28 -18.43 1.97
CA LEU A 219 -49.63 -19.23 0.78
C LEU A 219 -50.85 -20.14 1.03
N SER A 220 -51.00 -20.71 2.23
CA SER A 220 -52.16 -21.54 2.56
C SER A 220 -53.48 -20.75 2.64
N GLU A 221 -53.43 -19.50 3.09
CA GLU A 221 -54.58 -18.59 3.06
C GLU A 221 -54.99 -18.24 1.62
N TYR A 222 -54.00 -17.98 0.75
CA TYR A 222 -54.24 -17.79 -0.68
C TYR A 222 -54.93 -19.01 -1.30
N ASP A 223 -54.37 -20.21 -1.06
CA ASP A 223 -54.89 -21.46 -1.62
C ASP A 223 -56.33 -21.73 -1.14
N GLY A 224 -56.66 -21.40 0.11
CA GLY A 224 -58.02 -21.47 0.67
C GLY A 224 -59.02 -20.56 -0.05
N GLU A 225 -58.69 -19.27 -0.22
CA GLU A 225 -59.58 -18.30 -0.88
C GLU A 225 -59.67 -18.50 -2.40
N ALA A 226 -58.58 -18.94 -3.04
CA ALA A 226 -58.51 -19.17 -4.48
C ALA A 226 -59.10 -20.53 -4.92
N THR A 227 -59.53 -21.38 -3.98
CA THR A 227 -59.93 -22.79 -4.24
C THR A 227 -60.99 -22.95 -5.34
N PHE A 228 -61.95 -22.02 -5.46
CA PHE A 228 -63.10 -22.13 -6.37
C PHE A 228 -62.86 -21.61 -7.80
N PHE A 229 -61.69 -21.02 -8.07
CA PHE A 229 -61.36 -20.45 -9.38
C PHE A 229 -60.73 -21.47 -10.33
N ASP A 230 -60.43 -21.02 -11.55
CA ASP A 230 -59.76 -21.85 -12.55
C ASP A 230 -58.36 -22.28 -12.09
N GLU A 231 -58.01 -23.54 -12.31
CA GLU A 231 -56.77 -24.12 -11.80
C GLU A 231 -55.52 -23.53 -12.47
N GLY A 232 -55.56 -23.27 -13.78
CA GLY A 232 -54.43 -22.64 -14.49
C GLY A 232 -54.20 -21.21 -13.99
N VAL A 233 -55.29 -20.49 -13.75
CA VAL A 233 -55.23 -19.10 -13.23
C VAL A 233 -54.72 -19.06 -11.80
N ARG A 234 -55.29 -19.84 -10.88
CA ARG A 234 -54.90 -19.82 -9.46
C ARG A 234 -53.44 -20.24 -9.28
N SER A 235 -52.98 -21.28 -9.97
CA SER A 235 -51.58 -21.72 -9.86
C SER A 235 -50.59 -20.70 -10.42
N SER A 236 -50.93 -20.03 -11.54
CA SER A 236 -50.12 -18.94 -12.10
C SER A 236 -50.03 -17.74 -11.15
N LYS A 237 -51.17 -17.32 -10.56
CA LYS A 237 -51.20 -16.20 -9.61
C LYS A 237 -50.57 -16.54 -8.26
N ARG A 238 -50.68 -17.79 -7.80
CA ARG A 238 -49.97 -18.32 -6.63
C ARG A 238 -48.45 -18.24 -6.81
N GLN A 239 -47.92 -18.66 -7.96
CA GLN A 239 -46.49 -18.55 -8.26
C GLN A 239 -46.04 -17.08 -8.28
N GLN A 240 -46.82 -16.17 -8.87
CA GLN A 240 -46.51 -14.73 -8.86
C GLN A 240 -46.51 -14.13 -7.44
N LEU A 241 -47.37 -14.63 -6.54
CA LEU A 241 -47.36 -14.25 -5.12
C LEU A 241 -46.09 -14.78 -4.43
N GLU A 242 -45.76 -16.06 -4.63
CA GLU A 242 -44.57 -16.69 -4.06
C GLU A 242 -43.28 -15.97 -4.51
N GLU A 243 -43.15 -15.66 -5.80
CA GLU A 243 -42.01 -14.88 -6.34
C GLU A 243 -41.91 -13.47 -5.72
N LYS A 244 -43.04 -12.76 -5.53
CA LYS A 244 -43.07 -11.45 -4.85
C LYS A 244 -42.66 -11.55 -3.38
N LEU A 245 -43.15 -12.56 -2.66
CA LEU A 245 -42.80 -12.81 -1.26
C LEU A 245 -41.30 -13.13 -1.13
N LEU A 246 -40.76 -14.01 -1.99
CA LEU A 246 -39.35 -14.35 -2.02
C LEU A 246 -38.45 -13.13 -2.31
N GLN A 247 -38.88 -12.21 -3.18
CA GLN A 247 -38.18 -10.95 -3.43
C GLN A 247 -38.18 -10.03 -2.20
N LEU A 248 -39.28 -9.98 -1.44
CA LEU A 248 -39.40 -9.17 -0.22
C LEU A 248 -38.50 -9.67 0.92
N VAL A 249 -38.38 -10.99 1.09
CA VAL A 249 -37.66 -11.59 2.24
C VAL A 249 -36.18 -11.87 1.95
N ASN A 250 -35.76 -11.87 0.68
CA ASN A 250 -34.38 -12.11 0.28
C ASN A 250 -33.34 -11.17 0.92
N PRO A 251 -33.58 -9.84 1.11
CA PRO A 251 -32.65 -8.98 1.83
C PRO A 251 -32.30 -9.50 3.24
N ALA A 252 -33.30 -9.85 4.05
CA ALA A 252 -33.10 -10.42 5.38
C ALA A 252 -32.30 -11.74 5.34
N PHE A 253 -32.53 -12.59 4.32
CA PHE A 253 -31.72 -13.79 4.13
C PHE A 253 -30.24 -13.47 3.81
N GLN A 254 -29.98 -12.46 2.97
CA GLN A 254 -28.59 -12.01 2.71
C GLN A 254 -27.92 -11.45 3.97
N ASP A 255 -28.67 -10.75 4.83
CA ASP A 255 -28.17 -10.23 6.10
C ASP A 255 -27.86 -11.37 7.09
N VAL A 256 -28.72 -12.39 7.22
CA VAL A 256 -28.44 -13.62 7.98
C VAL A 256 -27.16 -14.30 7.51
N LEU A 257 -26.97 -14.49 6.20
CA LEU A 257 -25.73 -15.03 5.64
C LEU A 257 -24.52 -14.12 5.91
N GLY A 258 -24.73 -12.80 5.95
CA GLY A 258 -23.74 -11.81 6.36
C GLY A 258 -23.29 -11.98 7.81
N HIS A 259 -24.23 -12.15 8.73
CA HIS A 259 -23.99 -12.39 10.15
C HIS A 259 -23.30 -13.73 10.41
N ILE A 260 -23.74 -14.82 9.77
CA ILE A 260 -23.09 -16.14 9.83
C ILE A 260 -21.63 -16.03 9.35
N ARG A 261 -21.39 -15.43 8.16
CA ARG A 261 -20.03 -15.25 7.63
C ARG A 261 -19.15 -14.46 8.59
N TRP A 262 -19.65 -13.36 9.14
CA TRP A 262 -18.88 -12.51 10.06
C TRP A 262 -18.58 -13.22 11.38
N GLY A 263 -19.57 -13.84 12.01
CA GLY A 263 -19.41 -14.54 13.29
C GLY A 263 -18.42 -15.71 13.19
N ILE A 264 -18.47 -16.47 12.10
CA ILE A 264 -17.53 -17.58 11.85
C ILE A 264 -16.11 -17.05 11.54
N LEU A 265 -15.99 -15.95 10.80
CA LEU A 265 -14.68 -15.32 10.53
C LEU A 265 -14.02 -14.77 11.81
N GLU A 266 -14.76 -14.10 12.68
CA GLU A 266 -14.22 -13.62 13.97
C GLU A 266 -13.88 -14.78 14.91
N LYS A 267 -14.70 -15.84 14.94
CA LYS A 267 -14.40 -17.08 15.66
C LYS A 267 -13.13 -17.75 15.12
N PHE A 268 -12.95 -17.79 13.80
CA PHE A 268 -11.72 -18.30 13.17
C PHE A 268 -10.50 -17.53 13.66
N LYS A 269 -10.49 -16.19 13.53
CA LYS A 269 -9.38 -15.33 13.99
C LYS A 269 -9.03 -15.58 15.46
N ALA A 270 -10.02 -15.47 16.34
CA ALA A 270 -9.81 -15.60 17.78
C ALA A 270 -9.30 -16.99 18.21
N SER A 271 -9.82 -18.06 17.58
CA SER A 271 -9.35 -19.43 17.85
C SER A 271 -7.98 -19.71 17.25
N PHE A 272 -7.71 -19.22 16.03
CA PHE A 272 -6.44 -19.39 15.33
C PHE A 272 -5.29 -18.66 16.04
N ASP A 273 -5.48 -17.38 16.38
CA ASP A 273 -4.49 -16.61 17.14
C ASP A 273 -4.19 -17.25 18.51
N LYS A 274 -5.23 -17.79 19.17
CA LYS A 274 -5.07 -18.52 20.44
C LYS A 274 -4.30 -19.83 20.27
N ALA A 275 -4.56 -20.60 19.22
CA ALA A 275 -3.83 -21.85 18.92
C ALA A 275 -2.33 -21.57 18.66
N LEU A 276 -2.03 -20.53 17.88
CA LEU A 276 -0.66 -20.06 17.67
C LEU A 276 0.01 -19.60 18.98
N GLY A 277 -0.74 -18.94 19.87
CA GLY A 277 -0.26 -18.54 21.20
C GLY A 277 0.04 -19.71 22.16
N ILE A 278 -0.57 -20.88 21.94
CA ILE A 278 -0.31 -22.12 22.69
C ILE A 278 0.92 -22.87 22.14
N GLY A 279 1.38 -22.51 20.93
CA GLY A 279 2.51 -23.16 20.25
C GLY A 279 2.09 -24.30 19.32
N GLU A 280 0.82 -24.36 18.90
CA GLU A 280 0.40 -25.28 17.83
C GLU A 280 1.09 -24.91 16.50
N GLY A 281 1.37 -25.94 15.67
CA GLY A 281 1.98 -25.73 14.36
C GLY A 281 1.08 -24.91 13.44
N PHE A 282 1.64 -23.88 12.80
CA PHE A 282 0.88 -22.93 11.98
C PHE A 282 0.02 -23.62 10.92
N SER A 283 0.61 -24.56 10.17
CA SER A 283 -0.10 -25.26 9.10
C SER A 283 -1.21 -26.16 9.62
N SER A 284 -0.97 -26.96 10.65
CA SER A 284 -2.01 -27.82 11.26
C SER A 284 -3.16 -26.97 11.82
N ALA A 285 -2.84 -25.95 12.63
CA ALA A 285 -3.85 -25.04 13.18
C ALA A 285 -4.67 -24.38 12.06
N SER A 286 -4.02 -23.92 10.98
CA SER A 286 -4.71 -23.27 9.87
C SER A 286 -5.68 -24.22 9.15
N GLN A 287 -5.27 -25.46 8.88
CA GLN A 287 -6.10 -26.45 8.19
C GLN A 287 -7.25 -26.97 9.05
N ASP A 288 -7.01 -27.21 10.34
CA ASP A 288 -8.00 -27.79 11.24
C ASP A 288 -9.07 -26.76 11.64
N TRP A 289 -8.67 -25.52 11.94
CA TRP A 289 -9.62 -24.43 12.16
C TRP A 289 -10.37 -24.04 10.89
N PHE A 290 -9.73 -24.10 9.70
CA PHE A 290 -10.43 -23.88 8.42
C PHE A 290 -11.52 -24.93 8.22
N LYS A 291 -11.20 -26.23 8.34
CA LYS A 291 -12.18 -27.32 8.21
C LYS A 291 -13.32 -27.16 9.22
N ALA A 292 -13.00 -26.91 10.49
CA ALA A 292 -14.01 -26.73 11.54
C ALA A 292 -14.95 -25.54 11.26
N CYS A 293 -14.41 -24.40 10.81
CA CYS A 293 -15.21 -23.23 10.47
C CYS A 293 -16.06 -23.44 9.21
N MET A 294 -15.55 -24.16 8.21
CA MET A 294 -16.34 -24.49 7.01
C MET A 294 -17.48 -25.46 7.32
N THR A 295 -17.25 -26.50 8.14
CA THR A 295 -18.33 -27.40 8.59
C THR A 295 -19.40 -26.63 9.37
N GLN A 296 -19.00 -25.76 10.30
CA GLN A 296 -19.94 -24.91 11.04
C GLN A 296 -20.71 -23.95 10.11
N PHE A 297 -20.07 -23.38 9.08
CA PHE A 297 -20.73 -22.53 8.11
C PHE A 297 -21.78 -23.29 7.30
N ASP A 298 -21.42 -24.49 6.82
CA ASP A 298 -22.33 -25.34 6.04
C ASP A 298 -23.52 -25.81 6.93
N GLU A 299 -23.32 -26.08 8.22
CA GLU A 299 -24.38 -26.38 9.22
C GLU A 299 -25.29 -25.17 9.51
N GLU A 300 -24.73 -23.98 9.79
CA GLU A 300 -25.52 -22.78 10.08
C GLU A 300 -26.31 -22.31 8.85
N CYS A 301 -25.73 -22.40 7.65
CA CYS A 301 -26.42 -22.10 6.40
C CYS A 301 -27.57 -23.08 6.12
N ALA A 302 -27.42 -24.38 6.41
CA ALA A 302 -28.50 -25.35 6.28
C ALA A 302 -29.71 -25.01 7.19
N GLY A 303 -29.47 -24.36 8.34
CA GLY A 303 -30.53 -23.83 9.22
C GLY A 303 -31.21 -22.55 8.74
N ALA A 304 -30.67 -21.89 7.71
CA ALA A 304 -31.20 -20.65 7.13
C ALA A 304 -31.99 -20.87 5.81
N ILE A 305 -31.84 -22.03 5.16
CA ILE A 305 -32.59 -22.41 3.96
C ILE A 305 -34.09 -22.57 4.29
N ILE A 306 -34.96 -22.19 3.34
CA ILE A 306 -36.42 -22.32 3.43
C ILE A 306 -36.94 -23.34 2.42
N GLU A 307 -38.10 -23.95 2.70
CA GLU A 307 -38.70 -24.95 1.80
C GLU A 307 -39.18 -24.33 0.47
N GLN A 308 -39.56 -23.05 0.47
CA GLN A 308 -40.08 -22.35 -0.69
C GLN A 308 -39.01 -21.86 -1.68
N ALA A 309 -37.71 -21.93 -1.33
CA ALA A 309 -36.65 -21.41 -2.20
C ALA A 309 -35.32 -22.15 -2.09
N ASN A 310 -34.80 -22.57 -3.25
CA ASN A 310 -33.45 -23.11 -3.38
C ASN A 310 -32.42 -21.97 -3.53
N TRP A 311 -32.18 -21.24 -2.45
CA TRP A 311 -31.23 -20.12 -2.45
C TRP A 311 -29.76 -20.57 -2.48
N ASP A 312 -28.96 -19.94 -3.33
CA ASP A 312 -27.54 -20.23 -3.52
C ASP A 312 -26.67 -19.57 -2.44
N THR A 313 -26.08 -20.39 -1.55
CA THR A 313 -25.13 -19.96 -0.51
C THR A 313 -23.67 -19.97 -0.97
N SER A 314 -23.35 -20.54 -2.15
CA SER A 314 -21.97 -20.77 -2.61
C SER A 314 -21.15 -19.48 -2.68
N LYS A 315 -21.74 -18.37 -3.15
CA LYS A 315 -21.06 -17.07 -3.25
C LYS A 315 -20.63 -16.50 -1.89
N VAL A 316 -21.39 -16.78 -0.83
CA VAL A 316 -21.04 -16.36 0.53
C VAL A 316 -19.96 -17.30 1.10
N ARG A 317 -20.06 -18.59 0.80
CA ARG A 317 -19.05 -19.61 1.12
C ARG A 317 -17.68 -19.27 0.50
N ASP A 318 -17.64 -19.00 -0.80
CA ASP A 318 -16.44 -18.60 -1.55
C ASP A 318 -15.87 -17.24 -1.09
N LYS A 319 -16.73 -16.38 -0.51
CA LYS A 319 -16.27 -15.16 0.14
C LYS A 319 -15.64 -15.47 1.51
N LEU A 320 -16.24 -16.33 2.32
CA LEU A 320 -15.67 -16.77 3.60
C LEU A 320 -14.31 -17.43 3.42
N VAL A 321 -14.19 -18.34 2.45
CA VAL A 321 -12.91 -19.01 2.11
C VAL A 321 -11.83 -17.98 1.81
N ARG A 322 -12.10 -17.00 0.93
CA ARG A 322 -11.15 -15.93 0.61
C ARG A 322 -10.83 -15.01 1.80
N ASP A 323 -11.83 -14.65 2.60
CA ASP A 323 -11.64 -13.82 3.80
C ASP A 323 -10.73 -14.55 4.83
N ILE A 324 -10.89 -15.87 4.99
CA ILE A 324 -10.03 -16.72 5.85
C ILE A 324 -8.62 -16.89 5.25
N GLU A 325 -8.50 -17.25 3.96
CA GLU A 325 -7.20 -17.43 3.28
C GLU A 325 -6.36 -16.14 3.29
N ALA A 326 -7.00 -14.98 3.12
CA ALA A 326 -6.35 -13.68 3.25
C ALA A 326 -5.84 -13.44 4.68
N HIS A 327 -6.62 -13.79 5.71
CA HIS A 327 -6.19 -13.68 7.10
C HIS A 327 -5.03 -14.65 7.41
N ILE A 328 -5.12 -15.93 7.01
CA ILE A 328 -4.02 -16.91 7.15
C ILE A 328 -2.76 -16.37 6.48
N SER A 329 -2.87 -15.83 5.26
CA SER A 329 -1.72 -15.27 4.54
C SER A 329 -1.12 -14.05 5.26
N SER A 330 -1.95 -13.16 5.81
CA SER A 330 -1.51 -12.02 6.62
C SER A 330 -0.76 -12.48 7.87
N VAL A 331 -1.32 -13.42 8.64
CA VAL A 331 -0.67 -13.95 9.85
C VAL A 331 0.62 -14.71 9.51
N ARG A 332 0.64 -15.47 8.41
CA ARG A 332 1.85 -16.12 7.87
C ARG A 332 2.95 -15.08 7.63
N THR A 333 2.68 -14.02 6.87
CA THR A 333 3.70 -12.99 6.57
C THR A 333 4.22 -12.30 7.83
N SER A 334 3.33 -11.99 8.78
CA SER A 334 3.69 -11.41 10.08
C SER A 334 4.63 -12.35 10.86
N LYS A 335 4.23 -13.62 11.07
CA LYS A 335 5.02 -14.60 11.82
C LYS A 335 6.34 -14.97 11.15
N LEU A 336 6.41 -14.97 9.82
CA LEU A 336 7.66 -15.14 9.08
C LEU A 336 8.61 -13.96 9.25
N SER A 337 8.10 -12.72 9.29
CA SER A 337 8.92 -11.53 9.58
C SER A 337 9.46 -11.53 11.02
N GLU A 338 8.61 -11.92 11.99
CA GLU A 338 8.99 -12.09 13.40
C GLU A 338 10.11 -13.14 13.54
N LEU A 339 9.94 -14.32 12.96
CA LEU A 339 10.98 -15.38 12.94
C LEU A 339 12.27 -14.92 12.27
N THR A 340 12.19 -14.19 11.16
CA THR A 340 13.38 -13.66 10.47
C THR A 340 14.15 -12.73 11.39
N SER A 341 13.46 -11.73 11.98
CA SER A 341 14.08 -10.77 12.90
C SER A 341 14.67 -11.43 14.16
N LEU A 342 14.03 -12.49 14.67
CA LEU A 342 14.51 -13.27 15.82
C LEU A 342 15.84 -13.97 15.50
N TYR A 343 15.93 -14.63 14.35
CA TYR A 343 17.16 -15.32 13.94
C TYR A 343 18.26 -14.36 13.48
N GLU A 344 17.91 -13.24 12.83
CA GLU A 344 18.87 -12.15 12.53
C GLU A 344 19.45 -11.57 13.83
N SER A 345 18.62 -11.23 14.81
CA SER A 345 19.06 -10.74 16.13
C SER A 345 19.98 -11.75 16.84
N LYS A 346 19.61 -13.03 16.86
CA LYS A 346 20.41 -14.11 17.45
C LYS A 346 21.77 -14.28 16.76
N VAL A 347 21.82 -14.17 15.44
CA VAL A 347 23.08 -14.19 14.66
C VAL A 347 23.91 -12.93 14.93
N HIS A 348 23.27 -11.77 15.03
CA HIS A 348 23.94 -10.52 15.34
C HIS A 348 24.60 -10.57 16.72
N GLU A 349 23.88 -11.00 17.76
CA GLU A 349 24.42 -11.18 19.12
C GLU A 349 25.58 -12.18 19.14
N ALA A 350 25.41 -13.36 18.52
CA ALA A 350 26.42 -14.42 18.51
C ALA A 350 27.69 -14.09 17.69
N LEU A 351 27.61 -13.15 16.73
CA LEU A 351 28.74 -12.76 15.90
C LEU A 351 29.37 -11.41 16.31
N SER A 352 28.59 -10.43 16.75
CA SER A 352 29.05 -9.05 16.98
C SER A 352 30.20 -8.97 17.98
N GLU A 353 29.96 -9.33 19.24
CA GLU A 353 30.96 -9.20 20.30
C GLU A 353 32.17 -10.14 20.09
N PRO A 354 32.01 -11.42 19.70
CA PRO A 354 33.16 -12.29 19.52
C PRO A 354 34.01 -11.91 18.30
N VAL A 355 33.42 -11.36 17.23
CA VAL A 355 34.21 -10.84 16.08
C VAL A 355 34.95 -9.58 16.48
N GLU A 356 34.34 -8.67 17.23
CA GLU A 356 35.01 -7.46 17.76
C GLU A 356 36.22 -7.83 18.63
N ALA A 357 36.06 -8.79 19.56
CA ALA A 357 37.16 -9.28 20.41
C ALA A 357 38.28 -10.00 19.61
N LEU A 358 37.93 -10.78 18.58
CA LEU A 358 38.91 -11.44 17.71
C LEU A 358 39.69 -10.45 16.82
N LEU A 359 39.03 -9.36 16.40
CA LEU A 359 39.64 -8.29 15.62
C LEU A 359 40.54 -7.39 16.49
N ASP A 360 40.18 -7.12 17.75
CA ASP A 360 41.06 -6.43 18.72
C ASP A 360 42.39 -7.20 18.91
N GLY A 361 42.28 -8.52 19.09
CA GLY A 361 43.45 -9.40 19.21
C GLY A 361 44.37 -9.44 17.98
N ALA A 362 43.83 -9.17 16.77
CA ALA A 362 44.51 -9.10 15.46
C ALA A 362 45.82 -9.89 15.36
N ASN A 363 45.70 -11.21 15.25
CA ASN A 363 46.81 -12.13 15.03
C ASN A 363 46.69 -12.83 13.67
N ASP A 364 47.72 -13.59 13.29
CA ASP A 364 47.79 -14.28 12.00
C ASP A 364 46.65 -15.33 11.82
N GLU A 365 46.01 -15.78 12.91
CA GLU A 365 44.90 -16.74 12.92
C GLU A 365 43.50 -16.08 12.99
N THR A 366 43.39 -14.77 13.27
CA THR A 366 42.13 -14.06 13.57
C THR A 366 41.04 -14.39 12.54
N TRP A 367 41.33 -14.23 11.25
CA TRP A 367 40.36 -14.50 10.18
C TRP A 367 39.97 -15.98 10.06
N SER A 368 40.89 -16.91 10.35
CA SER A 368 40.58 -18.34 10.37
C SER A 368 39.61 -18.71 11.49
N THR A 369 39.73 -18.03 12.64
CA THR A 369 38.84 -18.20 13.80
C THR A 369 37.50 -17.53 13.56
N VAL A 370 37.48 -16.33 12.99
CA VAL A 370 36.25 -15.65 12.52
C VAL A 370 35.51 -16.51 11.49
N LYS A 371 36.20 -17.14 10.53
CA LYS A 371 35.58 -18.05 9.53
C LYS A 371 34.96 -19.29 10.19
N LYS A 372 35.65 -19.90 11.17
CA LYS A 372 35.10 -21.03 11.95
C LYS A 372 33.86 -20.63 12.77
N LEU A 373 33.91 -19.48 13.43
CA LEU A 373 32.80 -18.91 14.20
C LEU A 373 31.60 -18.61 13.29
N HIS A 374 31.82 -17.84 12.22
CA HIS A 374 30.80 -17.49 11.22
C HIS A 374 30.06 -18.72 10.73
N ARG A 375 30.79 -19.75 10.30
CA ARG A 375 30.21 -21.01 9.84
C ARG A 375 29.36 -21.67 10.94
N ARG A 376 29.90 -21.84 12.15
CA ARG A 376 29.20 -22.49 13.27
C ARG A 376 27.90 -21.79 13.64
N GLU A 377 27.93 -20.48 13.85
CA GLU A 377 26.73 -19.72 14.25
C GLU A 377 25.72 -19.60 13.12
N THR A 378 26.18 -19.43 11.87
CA THR A 378 25.29 -19.37 10.71
C THR A 378 24.62 -20.72 10.44
N GLU A 379 25.34 -21.84 10.51
CA GLU A 379 24.76 -23.20 10.39
C GLU A 379 23.78 -23.50 11.52
N SER A 380 24.10 -23.09 12.76
CA SER A 380 23.21 -23.19 13.93
C SER A 380 21.92 -22.38 13.73
N ALA A 381 22.03 -21.13 13.30
CA ALA A 381 20.87 -20.27 13.05
C ALA A 381 20.04 -20.72 11.84
N VAL A 382 20.68 -21.13 10.74
CA VAL A 382 20.01 -21.66 9.54
C VAL A 382 19.28 -22.96 9.84
N SER A 383 19.85 -23.88 10.62
CA SER A 383 19.16 -25.11 11.01
C SER A 383 17.96 -24.84 11.94
N GLY A 384 18.10 -23.91 12.89
CA GLY A 384 16.99 -23.45 13.72
C GLY A 384 15.86 -22.78 12.91
N LEU A 385 16.21 -21.86 12.01
CA LEU A 385 15.25 -21.19 11.12
C LEU A 385 14.55 -22.22 10.22
N SER A 386 15.30 -23.13 9.59
CA SER A 386 14.74 -24.16 8.71
C SER A 386 13.75 -25.08 9.45
N SER A 387 14.06 -25.45 10.70
CA SER A 387 13.17 -26.22 11.57
C SER A 387 11.90 -25.44 11.93
N ALA A 388 12.01 -24.14 12.20
CA ALA A 388 10.84 -23.28 12.45
C ALA A 388 9.96 -23.08 11.20
N LEU A 389 10.58 -22.90 10.02
CA LEU A 389 9.90 -22.72 8.74
C LEU A 389 9.14 -23.98 8.28
N ALA A 390 9.56 -25.18 8.71
CA ALA A 390 8.85 -26.42 8.40
C ALA A 390 7.39 -26.42 8.87
N GLY A 391 7.06 -25.64 9.91
CA GLY A 391 5.70 -25.52 10.44
C GLY A 391 4.72 -24.66 9.62
N PHE A 392 5.17 -24.01 8.52
CA PHE A 392 4.39 -23.00 7.78
C PHE A 392 3.89 -23.42 6.39
N ASP A 393 4.20 -24.65 5.95
CA ASP A 393 3.81 -25.25 4.67
C ASP A 393 4.06 -24.30 3.48
N MET A 394 5.34 -23.95 3.32
CA MET A 394 5.85 -22.98 2.36
C MET A 394 6.53 -23.65 1.17
N GLU A 395 6.43 -23.02 0.00
CA GLU A 395 7.19 -23.36 -1.20
C GLU A 395 8.70 -23.35 -0.94
N GLU A 396 9.40 -24.35 -1.48
CA GLU A 396 10.83 -24.56 -1.26
C GLU A 396 11.68 -23.35 -1.68
N GLU A 397 11.37 -22.74 -2.82
CA GLU A 397 12.06 -21.52 -3.29
C GLU A 397 11.93 -20.34 -2.31
N THR A 398 10.77 -20.18 -1.67
CA THR A 398 10.58 -19.12 -0.66
C THR A 398 11.39 -19.38 0.60
N ARG A 399 11.50 -20.65 1.01
CA ARG A 399 12.29 -21.10 2.17
C ARG A 399 13.78 -20.87 1.93
N ASP A 400 14.28 -21.25 0.76
CA ASP A 400 15.66 -21.09 0.35
C ASP A 400 16.05 -19.60 0.24
N ARG A 401 15.15 -18.75 -0.25
CA ARG A 401 15.35 -17.28 -0.24
C ARG A 401 15.50 -16.71 1.17
N MET A 402 14.70 -17.17 2.14
CA MET A 402 14.83 -16.72 3.54
C MET A 402 16.11 -17.23 4.20
N VAL A 403 16.48 -18.51 3.97
CA VAL A 403 17.74 -19.09 4.46
C VAL A 403 18.94 -18.33 3.89
N LYS A 404 18.94 -18.02 2.59
CA LYS A 404 19.98 -17.22 1.95
C LYS A 404 20.04 -15.80 2.51
N SER A 405 18.90 -15.15 2.74
CA SER A 405 18.84 -13.82 3.37
C SER A 405 19.52 -13.81 4.74
N LEU A 406 19.30 -14.84 5.57
CA LEU A 406 19.96 -14.97 6.87
C LEU A 406 21.49 -15.20 6.74
N GLN A 407 21.93 -15.97 5.74
CA GLN A 407 23.36 -16.17 5.46
C GLN A 407 24.04 -14.87 4.98
N ASP A 408 23.38 -14.11 4.13
CA ASP A 408 23.87 -12.82 3.64
C ASP A 408 23.85 -11.75 4.75
N TYR A 409 22.85 -11.78 5.65
CA TYR A 409 22.83 -10.97 6.89
C TYR A 409 24.01 -11.32 7.80
N ALA A 410 24.24 -12.61 8.08
CA ALA A 410 25.35 -13.10 8.90
C ALA A 410 26.72 -12.63 8.37
N ARG A 411 26.88 -12.60 7.04
CA ARG A 411 28.05 -12.02 6.37
C ARG A 411 28.12 -10.51 6.58
N GLY A 412 27.01 -9.79 6.38
CA GLY A 412 26.90 -8.35 6.57
C GLY A 412 27.25 -7.85 7.98
N VAL A 413 26.90 -8.62 9.03
CA VAL A 413 27.32 -8.33 10.42
C VAL A 413 28.85 -8.31 10.54
N ILE A 414 29.53 -9.31 9.99
CA ILE A 414 31.00 -9.40 10.02
C ILE A 414 31.63 -8.27 9.20
N GLU A 415 31.09 -7.98 8.01
CA GLU A 415 31.58 -6.86 7.19
C GLU A 415 31.42 -5.51 7.89
N THR A 416 30.34 -5.31 8.64
CA THR A 416 30.08 -4.08 9.40
C THR A 416 31.04 -3.95 10.58
N LYS A 417 31.18 -5.01 11.40
CA LYS A 417 32.12 -5.05 12.52
C LYS A 417 33.58 -4.88 12.08
N ALA A 418 33.96 -5.48 10.96
CA ALA A 418 35.28 -5.32 10.38
C ALA A 418 35.56 -3.89 9.90
N LYS A 419 34.55 -3.19 9.36
CA LYS A 419 34.66 -1.76 9.00
C LYS A 419 34.79 -0.87 10.24
N GLU A 420 34.02 -1.14 11.29
CA GLU A 420 34.12 -0.41 12.57
C GLU A 420 35.53 -0.52 13.19
N GLU A 421 36.08 -1.74 13.30
CA GLU A 421 37.43 -1.91 13.85
C GLU A 421 38.54 -1.40 12.91
N ALA A 422 38.36 -1.47 11.59
CA ALA A 422 39.32 -0.90 10.63
C ALA A 422 39.47 0.62 10.77
N VAL A 423 38.43 1.35 11.21
CA VAL A 423 38.54 2.78 11.55
C VAL A 423 39.41 2.99 12.79
N ARG A 424 39.40 2.06 13.76
CA ARG A 424 40.17 2.11 15.01
C ARG A 424 41.62 1.64 14.85
N VAL A 425 42.00 1.11 13.70
CA VAL A 425 43.31 0.46 13.42
C VAL A 425 44.52 1.26 13.91
N LEU A 426 44.58 2.58 13.70
CA LEU A 426 45.73 3.40 14.11
C LEU A 426 45.92 3.41 15.64
N MET A 427 44.82 3.45 16.39
CA MET A 427 44.85 3.40 17.84
C MET A 427 45.31 2.02 18.31
N ARG A 428 44.76 0.93 17.75
CA ARG A 428 45.18 -0.46 18.03
C ARG A 428 46.65 -0.71 17.68
N MET A 429 47.15 -0.16 16.57
CA MET A 429 48.58 -0.21 16.19
C MET A 429 49.46 0.46 17.25
N LYS A 430 49.03 1.60 17.81
CA LYS A 430 49.77 2.29 18.88
C LYS A 430 49.73 1.53 20.20
N GLU A 431 48.60 0.92 20.56
CA GLU A 431 48.50 0.05 21.74
C GLU A 431 49.42 -1.16 21.60
N ARG A 432 49.40 -1.85 20.46
CA ARG A 432 50.28 -3.00 20.18
C ARG A 432 51.76 -2.62 20.09
N PHE A 433 52.09 -1.44 19.56
CA PHE A 433 53.44 -0.92 19.65
C PHE A 433 53.83 -0.66 21.10
N GLY A 434 52.96 0.01 21.86
CA GLY A 434 53.16 0.34 23.26
C GLY A 434 53.42 -0.90 24.12
N THR A 435 52.58 -1.94 24.01
CA THR A 435 52.75 -3.17 24.79
C THR A 435 54.08 -3.86 24.49
N ILE A 436 54.42 -4.07 23.22
CA ILE A 436 55.66 -4.77 22.82
C ILE A 436 56.92 -3.94 23.11
N PHE A 437 56.81 -2.61 23.03
CA PHE A 437 57.92 -1.70 23.32
C PHE A 437 58.15 -1.53 24.83
N SER A 438 57.09 -1.45 25.64
CA SER A 438 57.17 -1.18 27.08
C SER A 438 57.21 -2.43 27.96
N HIS A 439 57.02 -3.63 27.42
CA HIS A 439 57.09 -4.89 28.19
C HIS A 439 58.20 -5.81 27.65
N ASP A 440 58.61 -6.77 28.47
CA ASP A 440 59.49 -7.88 28.11
C ASP A 440 58.71 -9.10 27.59
N SER A 441 59.42 -10.21 27.34
CA SER A 441 58.82 -11.47 26.87
C SER A 441 57.83 -12.08 27.86
N ASP A 442 57.95 -11.72 29.15
CA ASP A 442 57.20 -12.29 30.25
C ASP A 442 56.03 -11.37 30.63
N SER A 443 55.72 -10.40 29.76
CA SER A 443 54.69 -9.36 29.90
C SER A 443 54.91 -8.41 31.10
N MET A 444 56.12 -8.33 31.64
CA MET A 444 56.46 -7.41 32.72
C MET A 444 56.96 -6.06 32.16
N PRO A 445 56.69 -4.92 32.83
CA PRO A 445 57.18 -3.62 32.37
C PRO A 445 58.71 -3.58 32.25
N ARG A 446 59.20 -3.31 31.04
CA ARG A 446 60.62 -3.36 30.67
C ARG A 446 61.44 -2.32 31.44
N VAL A 447 62.44 -2.80 32.18
CA VAL A 447 63.37 -1.96 32.94
C VAL A 447 64.58 -1.60 32.06
N TRP A 448 64.56 -0.38 31.53
CA TRP A 448 65.58 0.13 30.61
C TRP A 448 66.95 0.31 31.29
N THR A 449 67.84 -0.68 31.13
CA THR A 449 69.20 -0.68 31.72
C THR A 449 70.30 -0.15 30.78
N GLY A 450 69.92 0.38 29.61
CA GLY A 450 70.84 0.97 28.64
C GLY A 450 71.68 -0.02 27.82
N LYS A 451 71.56 -1.33 28.09
CA LYS A 451 72.25 -2.42 27.35
C LYS A 451 71.37 -3.10 26.29
N GLU A 452 70.10 -2.74 26.22
CA GLU A 452 69.13 -3.34 25.29
C GLU A 452 69.25 -2.75 23.88
N ASP A 453 69.13 -3.58 22.84
CA ASP A 453 69.05 -3.08 21.47
C ASP A 453 67.67 -2.48 21.18
N LEU A 454 67.55 -1.19 21.49
CA LEU A 454 66.39 -0.36 21.20
C LEU A 454 65.98 -0.45 19.72
N ARG A 455 66.91 -0.64 18.78
CA ARG A 455 66.61 -0.74 17.35
C ARG A 455 65.96 -2.08 17.00
N ALA A 456 66.40 -3.17 17.62
CA ALA A 456 65.77 -4.48 17.48
C ALA A 456 64.36 -4.50 18.10
N ILE A 457 64.19 -3.95 19.31
CA ILE A 457 62.89 -3.84 19.99
C ILE A 457 61.91 -2.99 19.15
N THR A 458 62.34 -1.81 18.69
CA THR A 458 61.54 -0.96 17.79
C THR A 458 61.21 -1.67 16.46
N LYS A 459 62.14 -2.42 15.85
CA LYS A 459 61.85 -3.18 14.61
C LYS A 459 60.81 -4.27 14.87
N SER A 460 60.89 -4.98 16.00
CA SER A 460 59.91 -5.98 16.42
C SER A 460 58.52 -5.37 16.62
N ALA A 461 58.40 -4.33 17.46
CA ALA A 461 57.14 -3.65 17.75
C ALA A 461 56.49 -3.05 16.48
N ARG A 462 57.28 -2.45 15.59
CA ARG A 462 56.80 -1.97 14.27
C ARG A 462 56.34 -3.12 13.38
N SER A 463 57.04 -4.26 13.36
CA SER A 463 56.61 -5.42 12.55
C SER A 463 55.29 -6.02 13.02
N ALA A 464 55.08 -6.13 14.34
CA ALA A 464 53.83 -6.62 14.92
C ALA A 464 52.66 -5.64 14.70
N SER A 465 52.92 -4.33 14.76
CA SER A 465 51.91 -3.30 14.43
C SER A 465 51.57 -3.29 12.94
N LEU A 466 52.51 -3.64 12.06
CA LEU A 466 52.24 -3.78 10.63
C LEU A 466 51.45 -5.06 10.30
N LYS A 467 51.72 -6.17 10.99
CA LYS A 467 50.89 -7.38 10.92
C LYS A 467 49.43 -7.05 11.26
N LEU A 468 49.17 -6.32 12.35
CA LEU A 468 47.83 -5.85 12.70
C LEU A 468 47.18 -5.04 11.57
N LEU A 469 47.92 -4.12 10.94
CA LEU A 469 47.42 -3.37 9.77
C LEU A 469 47.10 -4.28 8.58
N SER A 470 47.88 -5.34 8.32
CA SER A 470 47.61 -6.31 7.25
C SER A 470 46.40 -7.23 7.54
N VAL A 471 46.13 -7.53 8.82
CA VAL A 471 44.92 -8.24 9.26
C VAL A 471 43.70 -7.35 9.05
N MET A 472 43.77 -6.07 9.39
CA MET A 472 42.67 -5.12 9.25
C MET A 472 42.49 -4.50 7.86
N ALA A 473 43.38 -4.75 6.90
CA ALA A 473 43.27 -4.18 5.55
C ALA A 473 42.16 -4.82 4.69
N VAL A 474 41.91 -6.13 4.84
CA VAL A 474 41.02 -6.94 3.98
C VAL A 474 40.31 -8.04 4.75
N ILE A 475 39.03 -8.26 4.41
CA ILE A 475 38.17 -9.32 4.94
C ILE A 475 38.52 -10.67 4.29
N ARG A 476 39.02 -11.62 5.08
CA ARG A 476 39.41 -12.97 4.64
C ARG A 476 38.39 -14.03 5.04
N LEU A 477 37.20 -13.97 4.44
CA LEU A 477 36.15 -15.00 4.61
C LEU A 477 36.21 -16.13 3.55
N GLY A 478 36.81 -15.87 2.38
CA GLY A 478 37.03 -16.85 1.32
C GLY A 478 38.24 -17.77 1.56
N ASP A 479 38.59 -18.60 0.59
CA ASP A 479 39.84 -19.40 0.54
C ASP A 479 40.81 -18.87 -0.53
N GLU A 480 40.57 -17.65 -1.01
CA GLU A 480 41.46 -16.96 -1.96
C GLU A 480 42.71 -16.44 -1.23
N PRO A 481 43.92 -16.75 -1.71
CA PRO A 481 45.15 -16.24 -1.10
C PRO A 481 45.33 -14.74 -1.39
N ASP A 482 45.87 -14.00 -0.42
CA ASP A 482 46.33 -12.62 -0.65
C ASP A 482 47.81 -12.44 -0.30
N ASN A 483 48.41 -11.42 -0.89
CA ASN A 483 49.82 -11.10 -0.77
C ASN A 483 50.05 -9.79 0.02
N ILE A 484 49.08 -9.39 0.85
CA ILE A 484 49.00 -8.04 1.44
C ILE A 484 50.06 -7.83 2.52
N GLU A 485 50.23 -8.79 3.44
CA GLU A 485 51.26 -8.71 4.49
C GLU A 485 52.66 -8.59 3.87
N LYS A 486 52.95 -9.40 2.83
CA LYS A 486 54.23 -9.38 2.11
C LYS A 486 54.45 -8.04 1.38
N THR A 487 53.40 -7.50 0.77
CA THR A 487 53.45 -6.21 0.05
C THR A 487 53.70 -5.04 1.02
N LEU A 488 52.96 -5.01 2.14
CA LEU A 488 53.13 -4.03 3.20
C LEU A 488 54.51 -4.11 3.84
N THR A 489 54.98 -5.31 4.22
CA THR A 489 56.30 -5.49 4.87
C THR A 489 57.45 -5.03 3.97
N VAL A 490 57.45 -5.42 2.68
CA VAL A 490 58.45 -4.98 1.71
C VAL A 490 58.42 -3.47 1.49
N ALA A 491 57.24 -2.85 1.36
CA ALA A 491 57.12 -1.42 1.06
C ALA A 491 57.36 -0.49 2.26
N LEU A 492 57.12 -0.95 3.49
CA LEU A 492 56.98 -0.07 4.67
C LEU A 492 58.02 -0.27 5.80
N LEU A 493 58.65 -1.44 5.89
CA LEU A 493 59.68 -1.77 6.89
C LEU A 493 61.13 -1.72 6.36
N ASP A 494 61.39 -2.19 5.13
CA ASP A 494 62.74 -2.25 4.55
C ASP A 494 62.90 -1.33 3.29
N PRO A 495 62.75 0.01 3.43
CA PRO A 495 62.89 0.95 2.29
C PRO A 495 64.30 0.99 1.69
N THR A 496 65.31 0.51 2.42
CA THR A 496 66.75 0.63 2.09
C THR A 496 67.20 -0.17 0.86
N LYS A 497 66.35 -1.00 0.24
CA LYS A 497 66.67 -1.68 -1.03
C LYS A 497 66.30 -0.88 -2.28
N ASN A 498 65.44 0.13 -2.19
CA ASN A 498 64.99 0.88 -3.37
C ASN A 498 65.83 2.13 -3.70
N ASP A 499 66.54 2.70 -2.73
CA ASP A 499 67.31 3.95 -2.90
C ASP A 499 68.71 3.79 -3.53
N THR A 500 69.21 2.57 -3.75
CA THR A 500 70.60 2.34 -4.22
C THR A 500 70.75 1.62 -5.56
N SER A 501 69.67 1.36 -6.30
CA SER A 501 69.74 0.84 -7.68
C SER A 501 68.90 1.61 -8.69
N LYS A 502 69.54 2.60 -9.33
CA LYS A 502 69.26 3.10 -10.69
C LYS A 502 67.79 3.45 -11.01
N LYS A 503 67.57 4.76 -11.10
CA LYS A 503 66.69 5.47 -12.05
C LYS A 503 66.24 4.62 -13.25
N SER A 504 65.17 3.85 -13.07
CA SER A 504 64.44 3.14 -14.12
C SER A 504 63.00 3.64 -14.09
N ILE A 505 62.57 4.17 -15.22
CA ILE A 505 61.16 4.50 -15.46
C ILE A 505 60.40 3.16 -15.51
N THR A 506 59.15 3.13 -15.01
CA THR A 506 58.24 1.95 -14.92
C THR A 506 58.45 0.94 -13.78
N THR A 507 58.60 1.40 -12.53
CA THR A 507 58.10 0.63 -11.36
C THR A 507 57.05 1.46 -10.63
N SER A 508 55.78 1.12 -10.84
CA SER A 508 54.66 1.71 -10.09
C SER A 508 54.79 1.38 -8.60
N ASP A 509 54.61 2.38 -7.74
CA ASP A 509 54.56 2.18 -6.30
C ASP A 509 53.33 1.32 -5.94
N PRO A 510 53.51 0.11 -5.37
CA PRO A 510 52.40 -0.81 -5.09
C PRO A 510 51.40 -0.27 -4.06
N LEU A 511 51.76 0.79 -3.32
CA LEU A 511 50.87 1.48 -2.38
C LEU A 511 50.33 2.81 -2.90
N ALA A 512 50.49 3.11 -4.20
CA ALA A 512 49.87 4.26 -4.86
C ALA A 512 48.52 3.94 -5.52
N SER A 513 48.12 2.66 -5.57
CA SER A 513 46.81 2.23 -6.08
C SER A 513 45.68 2.49 -5.07
N SER A 514 44.49 2.85 -5.56
CA SER A 514 43.27 2.94 -4.75
C SER A 514 42.67 1.57 -4.41
N THR A 515 43.08 0.50 -5.09
CA THR A 515 42.61 -0.88 -4.90
C THR A 515 43.79 -1.84 -4.74
N TRP A 516 43.59 -2.90 -3.96
CA TRP A 516 44.54 -4.01 -3.87
C TRP A 516 44.49 -4.86 -5.14
N ASP A 517 45.65 -5.27 -5.65
CA ASP A 517 45.73 -6.27 -6.72
C ASP A 517 45.14 -7.60 -6.21
N GLU A 518 44.40 -8.29 -7.08
CA GLU A 518 43.75 -9.60 -6.82
C GLU A 518 42.65 -9.62 -5.73
N VAL A 519 42.29 -8.48 -5.11
CA VAL A 519 41.23 -8.42 -4.07
C VAL A 519 40.04 -7.54 -4.50
N PRO A 520 38.80 -8.05 -4.46
CA PRO A 520 37.60 -7.26 -4.76
C PRO A 520 37.38 -6.08 -3.80
N SER A 521 36.87 -4.97 -4.32
CA SER A 521 36.55 -3.77 -3.53
C SER A 521 35.57 -4.04 -2.37
N SER A 522 34.68 -5.03 -2.50
CA SER A 522 33.76 -5.44 -1.42
C SER A 522 34.44 -6.04 -0.19
N ARG A 523 35.65 -6.60 -0.34
CA ARG A 523 36.45 -7.17 0.76
C ARG A 523 37.51 -6.20 1.29
N THR A 524 37.70 -5.05 0.65
CA THR A 524 38.70 -4.06 1.04
C THR A 524 38.16 -3.17 2.16
N LEU A 525 38.85 -3.17 3.31
CA LEU A 525 38.54 -2.29 4.45
C LEU A 525 39.39 -1.02 4.41
N ILE A 526 40.69 -1.18 4.11
CA ILE A 526 41.67 -0.11 4.06
C ILE A 526 42.39 -0.21 2.71
N THR A 527 42.35 0.88 1.94
CA THR A 527 43.03 0.95 0.64
C THR A 527 44.56 1.04 0.80
N PRO A 528 45.37 0.65 -0.22
CA PRO A 528 46.83 0.73 -0.14
C PRO A 528 47.35 2.15 0.21
N VAL A 529 46.72 3.18 -0.34
CA VAL A 529 47.03 4.59 -0.04
C VAL A 529 46.70 4.94 1.42
N GLN A 530 45.57 4.47 1.95
CA GLN A 530 45.22 4.67 3.37
C GLN A 530 46.20 3.92 4.29
N CYS A 531 46.56 2.67 4.00
CA CYS A 531 47.60 1.95 4.75
C CYS A 531 48.92 2.72 4.79
N LYS A 532 49.35 3.31 3.67
CA LYS A 532 50.54 4.15 3.59
C LYS A 532 50.42 5.44 4.41
N SER A 533 49.24 6.05 4.46
CA SER A 533 48.96 7.24 5.28
C SER A 533 48.95 6.92 6.78
N ILE A 534 48.21 5.87 7.19
CA ILE A 534 48.13 5.36 8.55
C ILE A 534 49.52 5.00 9.07
N TRP A 535 50.34 4.32 8.24
CA TRP A 535 51.72 3.97 8.61
C TRP A 535 52.64 5.17 8.78
N ARG A 536 52.47 6.23 7.97
CA ARG A 536 53.21 7.50 8.15
C ARG A 536 52.84 8.17 9.47
N GLN A 537 51.54 8.29 9.76
CA GLN A 537 51.05 8.88 11.00
C GLN A 537 51.52 8.08 12.24
N PHE A 538 51.40 6.75 12.17
CA PHE A 538 51.91 5.83 13.19
C PHE A 538 53.41 6.02 13.43
N LYS A 539 54.24 6.14 12.37
CA LYS A 539 55.66 6.44 12.51
C LYS A 539 55.90 7.78 13.19
N THR A 540 55.25 8.87 12.75
CA THR A 540 55.47 10.19 13.36
C THR A 540 55.10 10.24 14.84
N GLU A 541 54.02 9.54 15.24
CA GLU A 541 53.58 9.51 16.64
C GLU A 541 54.44 8.59 17.53
N THR A 542 55.00 7.50 16.97
CA THR A 542 55.91 6.59 17.70
C THR A 542 57.35 7.11 17.75
N GLU A 543 57.83 7.82 16.72
CA GLU A 543 59.14 8.47 16.69
C GLU A 543 59.30 9.51 17.80
N TYR A 544 58.22 10.21 18.18
CA TYR A 544 58.23 11.08 19.37
C TYR A 544 58.50 10.31 20.67
N THR A 545 57.88 9.14 20.86
CA THR A 545 58.09 8.32 22.06
C THR A 545 59.50 7.73 22.11
N GLU A 546 60.07 7.34 20.96
CA GLU A 546 61.46 6.91 20.82
C GLU A 546 62.45 8.05 21.10
N ALA A 547 62.20 9.25 20.54
CA ALA A 547 63.05 10.42 20.71
C ALA A 547 63.05 10.95 22.15
N ASN A 548 61.87 11.03 22.78
CA ASN A 548 61.75 11.45 24.18
C ASN A 548 62.52 10.51 25.13
N ARG A 549 62.53 9.20 24.86
CA ARG A 549 63.32 8.23 25.63
C ARG A 549 64.82 8.28 25.34
N ARG A 550 65.24 8.60 24.11
CA ARG A 550 66.66 8.93 23.82
C ARG A 550 67.13 10.22 24.50
N GLY A 551 66.23 11.18 24.71
CA GLY A 551 66.55 12.49 25.29
C GLY A 551 66.69 12.53 26.83
N ASN A 552 66.20 11.53 27.55
CA ASN A 552 66.09 11.53 29.02
C ASN A 552 67.43 11.35 29.78
N ASN A 553 68.57 11.66 29.16
CA ASN A 553 69.91 11.62 29.77
C ASN A 553 70.49 13.02 30.07
N TRP A 554 69.73 14.10 29.84
CA TRP A 554 70.13 15.46 30.25
C TRP A 554 69.51 15.85 31.60
N LEU A 555 70.34 15.80 32.65
CA LEU A 555 70.08 16.54 33.88
C LEU A 555 70.05 18.04 33.59
N PRO A 556 69.20 18.84 34.27
CA PRO A 556 69.19 20.29 34.09
C PRO A 556 70.55 20.90 34.43
N PRO A 557 70.96 22.02 33.79
CA PRO A 557 72.27 22.63 34.01
C PRO A 557 72.55 22.90 35.49
N PRO A 558 73.80 22.74 35.99
CA PRO A 558 74.10 22.89 37.42
C PRO A 558 73.69 24.22 38.04
N TRP A 559 73.70 25.32 37.27
CA TRP A 559 73.23 26.63 37.71
C TRP A 559 71.71 26.67 37.96
N ALA A 560 70.91 25.92 37.20
CA ALA A 560 69.46 25.84 37.35
C ALA A 560 69.09 25.00 38.58
N ILE A 561 69.85 23.93 38.85
CA ILE A 561 69.74 23.15 40.09
C ILE A 561 70.10 24.04 41.30
N LEU A 562 71.18 24.81 41.23
CA LEU A 562 71.57 25.75 42.29
C LEU A 562 70.49 26.83 42.53
N ALA A 563 69.95 27.42 41.46
CA ALA A 563 68.89 28.42 41.55
C ALA A 563 67.60 27.86 42.17
N LEU A 564 67.23 26.62 41.82
CA LEU A 564 66.07 25.92 42.41
C LEU A 564 66.26 25.62 43.90
N ILE A 565 67.49 25.32 44.34
CA ILE A 565 67.79 25.08 45.76
C ILE A 565 67.76 26.39 46.57
N VAL A 566 68.20 27.52 45.98
CA VAL A 566 68.30 28.80 46.69
C VAL A 566 66.98 29.58 46.70
N LEU A 567 66.22 29.62 45.59
CA LEU A 567 64.93 30.32 45.50
C LEU A 567 63.73 29.42 45.87
N GLY A 568 63.86 28.10 45.75
CA GLY A 568 62.71 27.21 45.76
C GLY A 568 61.89 27.29 44.46
N PHE A 569 61.12 26.23 44.19
CA PHE A 569 60.45 26.03 42.90
C PHE A 569 59.41 27.11 42.54
N ASN A 570 58.66 27.60 43.54
CA ASN A 570 57.56 28.55 43.30
C ASN A 570 58.06 29.97 42.97
N GLU A 571 59.17 30.40 43.58
CA GLU A 571 59.77 31.71 43.34
C GLU A 571 60.64 31.71 42.07
N PHE A 572 61.30 30.59 41.76
CA PHE A 572 61.97 30.41 40.47
C PHE A 572 60.98 30.48 39.27
N MET A 573 59.80 29.86 39.39
CA MET A 573 58.78 29.90 38.34
C MET A 573 58.11 31.29 38.21
N THR A 574 57.96 32.06 39.29
CA THR A 574 57.46 33.45 39.20
C THR A 574 58.51 34.41 38.65
N LEU A 575 59.80 34.19 38.92
CA LEU A 575 60.90 34.93 38.30
C LEU A 575 60.95 34.76 36.78
N LEU A 576 60.82 33.51 36.28
CA LEU A 576 60.79 33.22 34.84
C LEU A 576 59.52 33.73 34.14
N ARG A 577 58.38 33.77 34.84
CA ARG A 577 57.08 34.13 34.23
C ARG A 577 56.84 35.64 34.12
N ASN A 578 57.60 36.47 34.83
CA ASN A 578 57.35 37.92 34.87
C ASN A 578 58.61 38.73 34.50
N PRO A 579 58.73 39.21 33.25
CA PRO A 579 59.96 39.83 32.73
C PRO A 579 60.37 41.12 33.46
N LEU A 580 59.43 41.76 34.18
CA LEU A 580 59.71 42.94 34.99
C LEU A 580 60.64 42.64 36.18
N TYR A 581 60.56 41.47 36.82
CA TYR A 581 61.45 41.15 37.95
C TYR A 581 62.90 40.96 37.50
N LEU A 582 63.14 40.38 36.32
CA LEU A 582 64.47 40.32 35.71
C LEU A 582 65.02 41.73 35.42
N GLY A 583 64.18 42.64 34.92
CA GLY A 583 64.55 44.05 34.72
C GLY A 583 64.93 44.77 36.02
N VAL A 584 64.12 44.62 37.07
CA VAL A 584 64.40 45.22 38.40
C VAL A 584 65.68 44.64 39.01
N MET A 585 65.89 43.33 38.96
CA MET A 585 67.12 42.69 39.44
C MET A 585 68.36 43.15 38.66
N PHE A 586 68.24 43.37 37.34
CA PHE A 586 69.33 43.90 36.53
C PHE A 586 69.68 45.35 36.90
N VAL A 587 68.67 46.22 37.11
CA VAL A 587 68.90 47.60 37.59
C VAL A 587 69.51 47.62 39.00
N ALA A 588 69.01 46.78 39.91
CA ALA A 588 69.56 46.63 41.26
C ALA A 588 71.02 46.15 41.23
N PHE A 589 71.36 45.20 40.35
CA PHE A 589 72.74 44.74 40.14
C PHE A 589 73.65 45.85 39.59
N LEU A 590 73.17 46.67 38.65
CA LEU A 590 73.94 47.82 38.14
C LEU A 590 74.19 48.87 39.24
N LEU A 591 73.19 49.18 40.07
CA LEU A 591 73.34 50.10 41.20
C LEU A 591 74.30 49.55 42.27
N ALA A 592 74.19 48.26 42.61
CA ALA A 592 75.10 47.59 43.53
C ALA A 592 76.54 47.58 42.99
N LYS A 593 76.73 47.35 41.69
CA LYS A 593 78.03 47.41 41.02
C LYS A 593 78.60 48.84 41.01
N ALA A 594 77.77 49.86 40.75
CA ALA A 594 78.18 51.25 40.79
C ALA A 594 78.66 51.67 42.20
N LEU A 595 77.91 51.29 43.24
CA LEU A 595 78.30 51.48 44.65
C LEU A 595 79.60 50.72 44.97
N TRP A 596 79.73 49.47 44.52
CA TRP A 596 80.95 48.67 44.71
C TRP A 596 82.20 49.35 44.12
N THR A 597 82.05 49.97 42.94
CA THR A 597 83.14 50.73 42.31
C THR A 597 83.41 52.09 42.95
N GLN A 598 82.39 52.79 43.48
CA GLN A 598 82.58 54.10 44.11
C GLN A 598 83.08 54.03 45.56
N LEU A 599 82.79 52.95 46.30
CA LEU A 599 83.32 52.76 47.66
C LEU A 599 84.76 52.21 47.71
N ASP A 600 85.37 51.89 46.56
CA ASP A 600 86.67 51.20 46.44
C ASP A 600 86.86 50.07 47.47
N ILE A 601 85.87 49.17 47.50
CA ILE A 601 85.77 48.08 48.48
C ILE A 601 87.04 47.21 48.53
N PRO A 602 87.73 46.89 47.42
CA PRO A 602 89.02 46.18 47.46
C PRO A 602 90.16 46.96 48.12
N GLY A 603 90.14 48.31 48.04
CA GLY A 603 91.12 49.19 48.66
C GLY A 603 90.92 49.32 50.19
N GLU A 604 89.68 49.44 50.65
CA GLU A 604 89.33 49.56 52.07
C GLU A 604 89.57 48.28 52.88
N PHE A 605 89.23 47.10 52.33
CA PHE A 605 89.40 45.84 53.04
C PHE A 605 90.85 45.35 53.16
N ARG A 606 91.81 46.05 52.54
CA ARG A 606 93.25 45.73 52.60
C ARG A 606 93.85 45.85 54.01
N ASN A 607 93.20 46.62 54.89
CA ASN A 607 93.60 46.81 56.30
C ASN A 607 92.83 45.89 57.28
N GLY A 608 92.10 44.90 56.79
CA GLY A 608 91.36 43.92 57.58
C GLY A 608 89.85 44.16 57.64
N ALA A 609 89.11 43.13 58.08
CA ALA A 609 87.65 43.12 57.99
C ALA A 609 86.94 44.16 58.89
N LEU A 610 87.43 44.37 60.13
CA LEU A 610 86.79 45.31 61.06
C LEU A 610 86.96 46.78 60.64
N PRO A 611 88.18 47.26 60.29
CA PRO A 611 88.36 48.64 59.82
C PRO A 611 87.63 48.92 58.51
N GLY A 612 87.63 47.95 57.57
CA GLY A 612 86.94 48.08 56.29
C GLY A 612 85.44 48.29 56.44
N LEU A 613 84.76 47.52 57.31
CA LEU A 613 83.32 47.68 57.57
C LEU A 613 82.97 49.04 58.21
N ILE A 614 83.81 49.54 59.12
CA ILE A 614 83.58 50.85 59.77
C ILE A 614 83.78 51.99 58.77
N SER A 615 84.84 51.93 57.94
CA SER A 615 85.09 52.94 56.88
C SER A 615 84.00 52.93 55.81
N ILE A 616 83.56 51.74 55.38
CA ILE A 616 82.45 51.55 54.45
C ILE A 616 81.16 52.14 55.01
N SER A 617 80.79 51.85 56.27
CA SER A 617 79.56 52.43 56.86
C SER A 617 79.60 53.96 56.96
N ALA A 618 80.76 54.55 57.29
CA ALA A 618 80.95 56.00 57.34
C ALA A 618 80.87 56.67 55.95
N LYS A 619 81.34 55.99 54.89
CA LYS A 619 81.30 56.48 53.50
C LYS A 619 79.99 56.16 52.77
N PHE A 620 79.24 55.14 53.19
CA PHE A 620 78.06 54.66 52.48
C PHE A 620 76.98 55.75 52.34
N VAL A 621 76.59 56.39 53.45
CA VAL A 621 75.56 57.43 53.46
C VAL A 621 75.92 58.65 52.59
N PRO A 622 77.10 59.28 52.71
CA PRO A 622 77.46 60.41 51.84
C PRO A 622 77.62 60.00 50.36
N THR A 623 78.11 58.80 50.05
CA THR A 623 78.21 58.33 48.65
C THR A 623 76.84 58.08 48.03
N VAL A 624 75.91 57.45 48.76
CA VAL A 624 74.51 57.30 48.32
C VAL A 624 73.84 58.66 48.14
N MET A 625 74.06 59.61 49.06
CA MET A 625 73.53 60.97 48.95
C MET A 625 74.08 61.72 47.73
N ASN A 626 75.37 61.56 47.40
CA ASN A 626 75.97 62.11 46.18
C ASN A 626 75.44 61.43 44.90
N LEU A 627 75.23 60.11 44.92
CA LEU A 627 74.66 59.40 43.78
C LEU A 627 73.23 59.88 43.48
N ILE A 628 72.40 60.01 44.53
CA ILE A 628 71.03 60.55 44.42
C ILE A 628 71.05 62.00 43.96
N LYS A 629 71.93 62.85 44.49
CA LYS A 629 72.07 64.25 44.03
C LYS A 629 72.52 64.37 42.58
N ASN A 630 73.47 63.56 42.12
CA ASN A 630 73.93 63.59 40.73
C ASN A 630 72.84 63.05 39.77
N LEU A 631 72.11 62.01 40.17
CA LEU A 631 70.98 61.49 39.38
C LEU A 631 69.79 62.46 39.34
N ALA A 632 69.55 63.22 40.41
CA ALA A 632 68.55 64.29 40.42
C ALA A 632 68.98 65.50 39.56
N ALA A 633 70.25 65.92 39.67
CA ALA A 633 70.79 67.04 38.90
C ALA A 633 70.88 66.75 37.39
N GLN A 634 71.14 65.51 36.99
CA GLN A 634 71.13 65.09 35.59
C GLN A 634 69.71 64.92 35.00
N GLY A 635 68.66 65.20 35.78
CA GLY A 635 67.25 65.13 35.35
C GLY A 635 66.62 66.47 34.96
N GLU A 636 67.27 67.62 35.18
CA GLU A 636 66.66 68.96 34.98
C GLU A 636 67.26 69.82 33.85
N ASP A 637 68.27 69.35 33.11
CA ASP A 637 68.84 70.11 31.97
C ASP A 637 68.06 69.89 30.65
N PRO A 638 67.70 70.95 29.90
CA PRO A 638 66.94 70.84 28.65
C PRO A 638 67.78 70.37 27.45
N PRO A 639 67.17 69.72 26.43
CA PRO A 639 67.91 69.10 25.34
C PRO A 639 68.50 70.14 24.35
N ALA A 640 69.83 70.26 24.34
CA ALA A 640 70.57 71.05 23.36
C ALA A 640 70.77 70.28 22.04
N ALA A 641 70.80 71.01 20.92
CA ALA A 641 70.59 70.46 19.59
C ALA A 641 71.84 69.92 18.85
N ASN A 642 71.53 69.06 17.88
CA ASN A 642 72.26 68.64 16.67
C ASN A 642 73.19 69.72 16.06
N PRO A 643 74.25 69.34 15.32
CA PRO A 643 74.07 69.42 13.85
C PRO A 643 74.83 68.39 12.96
N GLU A 644 74.12 67.95 11.92
CA GLU A 644 74.56 67.84 10.49
C GLU A 644 75.69 66.89 10.01
N ASN A 645 75.78 66.49 8.72
CA ASN A 645 74.83 66.28 7.60
C ASN A 645 75.63 65.87 6.33
N ARG A 646 75.29 64.78 5.62
CA ARG A 646 75.38 64.73 4.13
C ARG A 646 74.70 63.51 3.45
N ARG A 647 73.49 63.77 2.95
CA ARG A 647 72.87 63.38 1.65
C ARG A 647 73.35 62.14 0.86
N SER A 648 72.38 61.27 0.53
CA SER A 648 71.79 61.09 -0.84
C SER A 648 70.60 60.11 -0.78
N SER A 649 69.32 60.46 -1.02
CA SER A 649 68.61 60.56 -2.33
C SER A 649 68.78 59.32 -3.23
N ASN A 650 67.76 58.66 -3.82
CA ASN A 650 66.33 58.98 -4.03
C ASN A 650 65.52 57.69 -4.36
N ASN A 651 64.18 57.72 -4.13
CA ASN A 651 63.03 57.23 -4.94
C ASN A 651 63.15 55.99 -5.87
N THR A 652 62.13 55.18 -6.16
CA THR A 652 60.65 55.32 -6.29
C THR A 652 60.04 53.88 -6.29
N SER A 653 58.75 53.53 -6.21
CA SER A 653 57.44 54.21 -6.30
C SER A 653 56.30 53.27 -5.79
N SER A 654 55.13 53.82 -5.39
CA SER A 654 53.72 53.34 -5.59
C SER A 654 53.44 51.84 -5.90
N SER A 655 52.39 51.13 -5.45
CA SER A 655 51.04 51.48 -4.92
C SER A 655 50.24 50.16 -4.71
N GLU A 656 48.99 50.03 -4.22
CA GLU A 656 47.98 50.95 -3.64
C GLU A 656 47.00 50.21 -2.69
N ASN A 657 45.98 50.91 -2.17
CA ASN A 657 44.72 50.40 -1.59
C ASN A 657 43.64 50.29 -2.71
N PRO A 658 42.44 49.63 -2.59
CA PRO A 658 41.43 49.90 -1.55
C PRO A 658 40.50 48.68 -1.22
N PRO A 659 39.19 48.79 -0.84
CA PRO A 659 38.78 48.40 0.52
C PRO A 659 37.55 47.45 0.60
N ASP A 660 37.05 47.30 1.83
CA ASP A 660 35.75 46.76 2.29
C ASP A 660 34.65 46.44 1.26
N HIS A 661 33.99 45.29 1.44
CA HIS A 661 32.52 45.22 1.29
C HIS A 661 31.88 44.11 2.15
N LYS A 662 30.77 44.45 2.82
CA LYS A 662 29.82 43.50 3.44
C LYS A 662 28.91 42.88 2.37
N SER A 663 28.53 41.60 2.52
CA SER A 663 27.14 41.20 2.85
C SER A 663 26.85 39.69 2.76
N SER A 664 26.35 39.12 3.87
CA SER A 664 25.10 38.33 3.98
C SER A 664 24.57 37.48 2.79
N SER A 665 24.20 36.24 3.18
CA SER A 665 22.96 35.46 2.90
C SER A 665 22.87 34.39 1.81
N LYS A 666 22.34 33.23 2.26
CA LYS A 666 21.49 32.21 1.58
C LYS A 666 22.16 31.34 0.49
N GLU A 667 21.80 30.06 0.31
CA GLU A 667 20.97 29.12 1.09
C GLU A 667 21.30 27.69 0.62
N ASP A 668 21.40 26.72 1.53
CA ASP A 668 21.05 25.29 1.39
C ASP A 668 21.29 24.59 2.76
#